data_AF-A0A5V0ITZ2-F1
#
_entry.id   AF-A0A5V0ITZ2-F1
#
_cell.length_a   1.000
_cell.length_b   1.000
_cell.length_c   1.000
_cell.angle_alpha   90.00
_cell.angle_beta   90.00
_cell.angle_gamma   90.00
#
_symmetry.space_group_name_H-M   'P 1'
#
loop_
_entity.id
_entity.type
_entity.pdbx_description
1 polymer ?
#
loop_
_entity_poly.entity_id
_entity_poly.type
_entity_poly.pdbx_seq_one_letter_code
_entity_poly.pdbx_strand_id
1 'polypeptide(L)'
;MFRLPTPRLFSGLRSALRPAMPRFKVSAFWLLILAWIFLLVWIWWKGPAWSLYDEHWLKPLANRWLATAAWGLIALAWLTVRVMKRLQQLERQQKQQREETLDPISVALNAQQRHLDRWLLRLQRHLDSRRYLWQLPWYMVIGPAGSGKTALLREGFPSDIIYTPDAVRGTEQRLYITPHVGQQAIIFDADGILCEPAETDLLPHRLWEHWLDWLVQKRDRQPLNGLILTLDLPDLLTADKRRREHLVQMLRSRLQDIRQHLHCQLPVYVVLTRLDLLHGFAALFRSLDKRGRDAILGVTFTRHAHENDDWRSELSAFWQSWGEQLNHALPDLMLTQGHSRSALFSFVRQIQGSHDMLATLLDSLLDGENMDVMLRGVYLTSSLQRGQMDDIFMQSAARQYRLGSSPLVAWPLVDTAPYFTRNLFPQALLAEPNLSGENSVWLGNARRRMMAFSAASAVLVVLAAGGWHHYYNTNWNAGVRVLEQARAFMAVPPPQGTDDYGNLQLPLLNPVRDATLAYGDWGDRSRFADFGLYQGRNIGPYVEQTYLQLLEQRYLPSLSNGLMKDLAAAPPGSEEKLAVLRVIRMLEDKSGRNDEVVKQYMAKRWSEQFHGKRDIQAQLMSHLDYALKHTDWHAERQAGDGDAISRWTPYDKPVTDAQKELSKLPVYQRVYQSLKTRALGVLPADLNLRDQVGPTFDQVFTSADDSRLIVPQFLTRYGLQSYFVKQRDELVELTAMDSWVLNLTRSVHYSDADRAEIQRQQLSFAESDLPLLYRTERALQLICDKLQQVELKRAPRVENLLYFVQNTRKRLEPQPGTREDTQAKTTVRTLVYAPEGAPATAEGAPATAEVAPATAEVAPPLPDLPDMKVEVHHSAIANGVAGTPPGGRLKSFAAGVACTAVVAAALWWWQMYPVQQQLAQVRDTAQGAATAWLASPNLEGYGQRLQQLLDASPLQPLNTGAQMARTADNLWPESLQQQQASAKWNEALKTRAQNSPQMKGWEQARQNLREFADLMMLRETEQKGFTLSYIKTVTWQAERLLNQEAPLEYLLTQYQDARMKGQNTDALEKEINERLDGVLSRWLLLKNNVMPNAAAGTTSGK
;
A
#
# COMPACT_ATOMS: atom_id res chain seq x y z
N MET A 1 -20.79 9.21 -2.22
CA MET A 1 -19.39 9.66 -2.00
C MET A 1 -19.32 11.18 -2.14
N PHE A 2 -18.40 11.80 -1.40
CA PHE A 2 -18.46 13.21 -1.03
C PHE A 2 -18.04 14.18 -2.15
N ARG A 3 -18.60 15.40 -2.10
CA ARG A 3 -18.10 16.56 -2.85
C ARG A 3 -17.06 17.30 -2.01
N LEU A 4 -15.84 17.44 -2.51
CA LEU A 4 -14.90 18.45 -2.02
C LEU A 4 -15.25 19.82 -2.62
N PRO A 5 -15.21 20.92 -1.86
CA PRO A 5 -15.45 22.25 -2.38
C PRO A 5 -14.22 22.77 -3.14
N THR A 6 -14.36 23.02 -4.44
CA THR A 6 -13.29 23.64 -5.23
C THR A 6 -13.28 25.17 -5.04
N PRO A 7 -12.15 25.80 -4.71
CA PRO A 7 -12.09 27.25 -4.48
C PRO A 7 -12.34 28.06 -5.77
N ARG A 8 -12.99 29.21 -5.63
CA ARG A 8 -13.49 30.06 -6.75
C ARG A 8 -12.40 30.94 -7.40
N LEU A 9 -11.23 30.38 -7.75
CA LEU A 9 -10.09 31.14 -8.28
C LEU A 9 -9.99 31.23 -9.82
N PHE A 10 -10.86 30.57 -10.59
CA PHE A 10 -10.79 30.52 -12.06
C PHE A 10 -12.12 30.84 -12.79
N SER A 11 -12.92 31.77 -12.25
CA SER A 11 -14.13 32.27 -12.89
C SER A 11 -13.86 33.37 -13.93
N GLY A 12 -13.03 34.36 -13.60
CA GLY A 12 -12.85 35.58 -14.40
C GLY A 12 -12.26 35.38 -15.81
N LEU A 13 -11.38 34.39 -16.00
CA LEU A 13 -10.66 34.17 -17.27
C LEU A 13 -11.50 33.48 -18.37
N ARG A 14 -12.78 33.16 -18.14
CA ARG A 14 -13.61 32.42 -19.11
C ARG A 14 -14.52 33.26 -19.99
N SER A 15 -14.75 34.53 -19.67
CA SER A 15 -15.61 35.43 -20.46
C SER A 15 -14.88 36.06 -21.66
N ALA A 16 -13.59 36.38 -21.51
CA ALA A 16 -12.82 37.15 -22.50
C ALA A 16 -12.37 36.39 -23.77
N LEU A 17 -12.53 35.06 -23.82
CA LEU A 17 -12.01 34.21 -24.91
C LEU A 17 -13.11 33.61 -25.83
N ARG A 18 -14.14 34.42 -26.12
CA ARG A 18 -15.11 34.20 -27.20
C ARG A 18 -15.17 35.53 -27.99
N PRO A 19 -14.69 35.63 -29.26
CA PRO A 19 -15.03 34.68 -30.31
C PRO A 19 -13.93 34.43 -31.38
N ALA A 20 -13.11 33.38 -31.26
CA ALA A 20 -12.22 32.97 -32.36
C ALA A 20 -11.83 31.47 -32.36
N MET A 21 -11.46 30.98 -33.55
CA MET A 21 -10.77 29.71 -33.87
C MET A 21 -11.54 28.37 -33.83
N PRO A 22 -11.86 27.82 -35.02
CA PRO A 22 -12.04 26.38 -35.24
C PRO A 22 -10.73 25.56 -35.14
N ARG A 23 -9.55 26.21 -35.12
CA ARG A 23 -8.24 25.59 -35.34
C ARG A 23 -7.58 24.94 -34.09
N PHE A 24 -8.07 25.21 -32.88
CA PHE A 24 -7.45 24.73 -31.62
C PHE A 24 -7.39 23.20 -31.43
N LYS A 25 -8.18 22.41 -32.17
CA LYS A 25 -8.19 20.94 -32.02
C LYS A 25 -6.86 20.26 -32.38
N VAL A 26 -6.04 20.89 -33.24
CA VAL A 26 -4.71 20.39 -33.63
C VAL A 26 -3.63 20.85 -32.66
N SER A 27 -3.63 22.12 -32.24
CA SER A 27 -2.65 22.63 -31.27
C SER A 27 -2.81 21.97 -29.88
N ALA A 28 -4.03 21.67 -29.43
CA ALA A 28 -4.24 20.93 -28.19
C ALA A 28 -3.67 19.49 -28.21
N PHE A 29 -3.54 18.87 -29.40
CA PHE A 29 -2.87 17.57 -29.55
C PHE A 29 -1.35 17.71 -29.45
N TRP A 30 -0.77 18.67 -30.17
CA TRP A 30 0.67 18.95 -30.10
C TRP A 30 1.10 19.43 -28.71
N LEU A 31 0.30 20.25 -28.02
CA LEU A 31 0.57 20.67 -26.64
C LEU A 31 0.59 19.50 -25.65
N LEU A 32 -0.25 18.48 -25.84
CA LEU A 32 -0.20 17.26 -25.01
C LEU A 32 1.05 16.42 -25.28
N ILE A 33 1.50 16.33 -26.53
CA ILE A 33 2.77 15.68 -26.89
C ILE A 33 3.96 16.47 -26.31
N LEU A 34 3.96 17.81 -26.44
CA LEU A 34 4.98 18.69 -25.88
C LEU A 34 5.03 18.57 -24.35
N ALA A 35 3.88 18.52 -23.68
CA ALA A 35 3.80 18.29 -22.25
C ALA A 35 4.32 16.89 -21.85
N TRP A 36 4.04 15.84 -22.63
CA TRP A 36 4.54 14.49 -22.38
C TRP A 36 6.06 14.40 -22.53
N ILE A 37 6.62 14.99 -23.60
CA ILE A 37 8.07 15.10 -23.82
C ILE A 37 8.71 15.93 -22.70
N PHE A 38 8.13 17.08 -22.35
CA PHE A 38 8.62 17.94 -21.26
C PHE A 38 8.65 17.20 -19.92
N LEU A 39 7.63 16.38 -19.62
CA LEU A 39 7.61 15.59 -18.38
C LEU A 39 8.69 14.49 -18.37
N LEU A 40 8.97 13.84 -19.50
CA LEU A 40 10.11 12.91 -19.61
C LEU A 40 11.46 13.61 -19.45
N VAL A 41 11.66 14.75 -20.13
CA VAL A 41 12.87 15.58 -19.97
C VAL A 41 13.02 16.04 -18.51
N TRP A 42 11.92 16.44 -17.86
CA TRP A 42 11.91 16.83 -16.46
C TRP A 42 12.28 15.66 -15.54
N ILE A 43 11.73 14.45 -15.73
CA ILE A 43 12.06 13.24 -14.96
C ILE A 43 13.57 12.93 -15.03
N TRP A 44 14.18 13.05 -16.21
CA TRP A 44 15.60 12.71 -16.40
C TRP A 44 16.56 13.83 -15.98
N TRP A 45 16.22 15.10 -16.26
CA TRP A 45 17.10 16.26 -16.02
C TRP A 45 16.93 16.87 -14.63
N LYS A 46 15.68 17.15 -14.20
CA LYS A 46 15.41 17.82 -12.92
C LYS A 46 14.92 16.89 -11.82
N GLY A 47 14.37 15.72 -12.17
CA GLY A 47 14.00 14.64 -11.25
C GLY A 47 15.08 14.28 -10.21
N PRO A 48 16.35 14.03 -10.58
CA PRO A 48 17.40 13.77 -9.59
C PRO A 48 17.62 14.88 -8.55
N ALA A 49 17.24 16.12 -8.86
CA ALA A 49 17.30 17.29 -7.96
C ALA A 49 15.92 17.68 -7.38
N TRP A 50 14.89 16.85 -7.59
CA TRP A 50 13.56 17.06 -7.02
C TRP A 50 13.45 16.31 -5.70
N SER A 51 13.45 17.07 -4.61
CA SER A 51 13.16 16.57 -3.27
C SER A 51 11.67 16.63 -2.94
N LEU A 52 11.17 15.59 -2.25
CA LEU A 52 9.83 15.56 -1.66
C LEU A 52 9.92 14.84 -0.32
N TYR A 53 9.60 15.53 0.77
CA TYR A 53 9.93 15.12 2.15
C TYR A 53 11.42 14.80 2.29
N ASP A 54 12.27 15.77 1.95
CA ASP A 54 13.75 15.77 2.00
C ASP A 54 14.47 14.72 1.13
N GLU A 55 13.75 13.76 0.56
CA GLU A 55 14.31 12.69 -0.25
C GLU A 55 14.20 12.92 -1.75
N HIS A 56 15.22 12.47 -2.48
CA HIS A 56 15.35 12.65 -3.92
C HIS A 56 14.81 11.41 -4.65
N TRP A 57 13.48 11.29 -4.73
CA TRP A 57 12.76 10.10 -5.25
C TRP A 57 13.23 9.61 -6.62
N LEU A 58 13.64 10.54 -7.50
CA LEU A 58 14.11 10.26 -8.85
C LEU A 58 15.65 10.29 -8.97
N LYS A 59 16.40 10.31 -7.85
CA LYS A 59 17.86 10.12 -7.86
C LYS A 59 18.24 8.70 -8.33
N PRO A 60 17.62 7.59 -7.87
CA PRO A 60 17.94 6.25 -8.35
C PRO A 60 17.54 6.03 -9.81
N LEU A 61 18.39 5.36 -10.59
CA LEU A 61 18.14 5.05 -12.00
C LEU A 61 16.89 4.18 -12.20
N ALA A 62 16.69 3.16 -11.34
CA ALA A 62 15.52 2.29 -11.39
C ALA A 62 14.19 3.06 -11.27
N ASN A 63 14.14 4.08 -10.41
CA ASN A 63 12.95 4.91 -10.19
C ASN A 63 12.63 5.79 -11.42
N ARG A 64 13.66 6.30 -12.12
CA ARG A 64 13.45 7.01 -13.40
C ARG A 64 12.89 6.07 -14.47
N TRP A 65 13.47 4.87 -14.60
CA TRP A 65 12.97 3.86 -15.53
C TRP A 65 11.52 3.48 -15.24
N LEU A 66 11.16 3.19 -13.98
CA LEU A 66 9.78 2.94 -13.55
C LEU A 66 8.84 4.11 -13.87
N ALA A 67 9.23 5.35 -13.57
CA ALA A 67 8.44 6.54 -13.87
C ALA A 67 8.21 6.69 -15.39
N THR A 68 9.24 6.50 -16.21
CA THR A 68 9.10 6.53 -17.69
C THR A 68 8.27 5.38 -18.25
N ALA A 69 8.37 4.17 -17.68
CA ALA A 69 7.56 3.03 -18.09
C ALA A 69 6.08 3.25 -17.78
N ALA A 70 5.74 3.74 -16.58
CA ALA A 70 4.38 4.10 -16.20
C ALA A 70 3.81 5.21 -17.11
N TRP A 71 4.60 6.26 -17.38
CA TRP A 71 4.20 7.37 -18.24
C TRP A 71 4.08 6.98 -19.72
N GLY A 72 4.88 6.01 -20.17
CA GLY A 72 4.78 5.36 -21.47
C GLY A 72 3.53 4.50 -21.62
N LEU A 73 3.20 3.69 -20.60
CA LEU A 73 1.96 2.89 -20.58
C LEU A 73 0.70 3.77 -20.61
N ILE A 74 0.68 4.88 -19.88
CA ILE A 74 -0.41 5.87 -19.91
C ILE A 74 -0.56 6.46 -21.33
N ALA A 75 0.55 6.83 -21.97
CA ALA A 75 0.52 7.34 -23.34
C ALA A 75 0.09 6.27 -24.37
N LEU A 76 0.52 5.02 -24.22
CA LEU A 76 0.14 3.90 -25.08
C LEU A 76 -1.36 3.57 -24.95
N ALA A 77 -1.89 3.53 -23.73
CA ALA A 77 -3.32 3.33 -23.48
C ALA A 77 -4.18 4.48 -24.05
N TRP A 78 -3.70 5.72 -23.93
CA TRP A 78 -4.37 6.88 -24.55
C TRP A 78 -4.29 6.85 -26.08
N LEU A 79 -3.13 6.50 -26.66
CA LEU A 79 -2.91 6.42 -28.10
C LEU A 79 -3.79 5.34 -28.73
N THR A 80 -3.79 4.13 -28.17
CA THR A 80 -4.62 3.01 -28.65
C THR A 80 -6.11 3.35 -28.60
N VAL A 81 -6.62 3.90 -27.49
CA VAL A 81 -8.02 4.39 -27.40
C VAL A 81 -8.32 5.49 -28.42
N ARG A 82 -7.35 6.38 -28.71
CA ARG A 82 -7.50 7.48 -29.68
C ARG A 82 -7.48 6.98 -31.13
N VAL A 83 -6.60 6.04 -31.47
CA VAL A 83 -6.51 5.42 -32.79
C VAL A 83 -7.74 4.57 -33.07
N MET A 84 -8.15 3.72 -32.11
CA MET A 84 -9.39 2.91 -32.19
C MET A 84 -10.61 3.80 -32.50
N LYS A 85 -10.79 4.90 -31.75
CA LYS A 85 -11.89 5.85 -31.99
C LYS A 85 -11.81 6.59 -33.33
N ARG A 86 -10.61 6.78 -33.89
CA ARG A 86 -10.41 7.47 -35.18
C ARG A 86 -10.62 6.52 -36.38
N LEU A 87 -10.20 5.27 -36.27
CA LEU A 87 -10.54 4.20 -37.23
C LEU A 87 -12.06 4.01 -37.29
N GLN A 88 -12.71 3.83 -36.13
CA GLN A 88 -14.17 3.76 -36.03
C GLN A 88 -14.92 4.98 -36.58
N GLN A 89 -14.29 6.16 -36.64
CA GLN A 89 -14.88 7.34 -37.29
C GLN A 89 -14.75 7.29 -38.81
N LEU A 90 -13.59 6.88 -39.33
CA LEU A 90 -13.35 6.74 -40.77
C LEU A 90 -14.17 5.59 -41.38
N GLU A 91 -14.23 4.44 -40.69
CA GLU A 91 -15.07 3.29 -41.05
C GLU A 91 -16.55 3.69 -41.15
N ARG A 92 -17.06 4.47 -40.19
CA ARG A 92 -18.44 5.00 -40.23
C ARG A 92 -18.66 5.93 -41.41
N GLN A 93 -17.73 6.85 -41.70
CA GLN A 93 -17.84 7.76 -42.83
C GLN A 93 -17.83 7.01 -44.17
N GLN A 94 -16.94 6.04 -44.35
CA GLN A 94 -16.90 5.20 -45.56
C GLN A 94 -18.12 4.30 -45.69
N LYS A 95 -18.64 3.77 -44.57
CA LYS A 95 -19.87 2.97 -44.56
C LYS A 95 -21.09 3.82 -44.94
N GLN A 96 -21.24 5.00 -44.33
CA GLN A 96 -22.31 5.95 -44.66
C GLN A 96 -22.28 6.35 -46.14
N GLN A 97 -21.10 6.66 -46.71
CA GLN A 97 -20.98 7.00 -48.14
C GLN A 97 -21.39 5.84 -49.07
N ARG A 98 -21.13 4.59 -48.68
CA ARG A 98 -21.55 3.41 -49.46
C ARG A 98 -23.06 3.17 -49.34
N GLU A 99 -23.61 3.35 -48.15
CA GLU A 99 -25.07 3.24 -47.91
C GLU A 99 -25.84 4.35 -48.65
N GLU A 100 -25.33 5.58 -48.68
CA GLU A 100 -25.89 6.70 -49.48
C GLU A 100 -25.89 6.41 -51.00
N THR A 101 -24.94 5.63 -51.52
CA THR A 101 -24.94 5.22 -52.94
C THR A 101 -25.81 4.00 -53.25
N LEU A 102 -26.32 3.29 -52.25
CA LEU A 102 -27.08 2.03 -52.43
C LEU A 102 -28.58 2.18 -52.15
N ASP A 103 -29.00 3.16 -51.34
CA ASP A 103 -30.38 3.30 -50.89
C ASP A 103 -30.84 4.77 -50.94
N PRO A 104 -31.82 5.15 -51.78
CA PRO A 104 -32.30 6.53 -51.86
C PRO A 104 -33.05 7.01 -50.61
N ILE A 105 -33.60 6.10 -49.79
CA ILE A 105 -34.29 6.43 -48.54
C ILE A 105 -33.28 6.98 -47.51
N SER A 106 -32.01 6.57 -47.59
CA SER A 106 -30.93 7.08 -46.72
C SER A 106 -30.79 8.60 -46.76
N VAL A 107 -31.11 9.26 -47.89
CA VAL A 107 -31.05 10.71 -48.04
C VAL A 107 -32.07 11.40 -47.12
N ALA A 108 -33.26 10.82 -46.97
CA ALA A 108 -34.29 11.29 -46.05
C ALA A 108 -33.91 11.03 -44.58
N LEU A 109 -33.38 9.84 -44.27
CA LEU A 109 -32.88 9.50 -42.93
C LEU A 109 -31.75 10.46 -42.51
N ASN A 110 -30.79 10.71 -43.39
CA ASN A 110 -29.67 11.63 -43.15
C ASN A 110 -30.12 13.10 -43.12
N ALA A 111 -31.21 13.48 -43.79
CA ALA A 111 -31.84 14.79 -43.62
C ALA A 111 -32.48 14.93 -42.22
N GLN A 112 -33.28 13.96 -41.79
CA GLN A 112 -33.86 13.92 -40.44
C GLN A 112 -32.76 13.94 -39.36
N GLN A 113 -31.70 13.14 -39.50
CA GLN A 113 -30.59 13.11 -38.54
C GLN A 113 -29.88 14.47 -38.44
N ARG A 114 -29.63 15.14 -39.58
CA ARG A 114 -29.04 16.49 -39.62
C ARG A 114 -29.97 17.55 -39.03
N HIS A 115 -31.29 17.43 -39.19
CA HIS A 115 -32.25 18.32 -38.54
C HIS A 115 -32.20 18.16 -37.01
N LEU A 116 -32.35 16.92 -36.52
CA LEU A 116 -32.40 16.61 -35.10
C LEU A 116 -31.09 16.94 -34.36
N ASP A 117 -29.92 16.64 -34.95
CA ASP A 117 -28.63 17.00 -34.33
C ASP A 117 -28.37 18.52 -34.32
N ARG A 118 -28.88 19.26 -35.32
CA ARG A 118 -28.82 20.74 -35.30
C ARG A 118 -29.77 21.33 -34.27
N TRP A 119 -30.98 20.78 -34.13
CA TRP A 119 -31.92 21.15 -33.06
C TRP A 119 -31.28 20.89 -31.68
N LEU A 120 -30.67 19.72 -31.47
CA LEU A 120 -29.97 19.35 -30.23
C LEU A 120 -28.86 20.36 -29.87
N LEU A 121 -28.09 20.79 -30.88
CA LEU A 121 -27.06 21.83 -30.74
C LEU A 121 -27.60 23.25 -30.54
N ARG A 122 -28.88 23.53 -30.84
CA ARG A 122 -29.57 24.77 -30.42
C ARG A 122 -30.14 24.62 -29.00
N LEU A 123 -30.75 23.47 -28.67
CA LEU A 123 -31.27 23.19 -27.34
C LEU A 123 -30.19 23.32 -26.25
N GLN A 124 -28.99 22.80 -26.50
CA GLN A 124 -27.85 22.95 -25.59
C GLN A 124 -27.49 24.43 -25.31
N ARG A 125 -27.69 25.34 -26.28
CA ARG A 125 -27.44 26.78 -26.11
C ARG A 125 -28.60 27.48 -25.42
N HIS A 126 -29.83 27.09 -25.75
CA HIS A 126 -31.05 27.65 -25.17
C HIS A 126 -31.16 27.37 -23.66
N LEU A 127 -30.72 26.19 -23.20
CA LEU A 127 -30.72 25.82 -21.79
C LEU A 127 -29.38 26.11 -21.04
N ASP A 128 -28.34 26.60 -21.74
CA ASP A 128 -26.92 26.80 -21.31
C ASP A 128 -26.36 25.78 -20.30
N SER A 129 -26.77 24.51 -20.43
CA SER A 129 -26.58 23.50 -19.39
C SER A 129 -25.74 22.33 -19.89
N ARG A 130 -24.78 21.88 -19.06
CA ARG A 130 -24.03 20.63 -19.31
C ARG A 130 -24.90 19.38 -19.20
N ARG A 131 -26.13 19.49 -18.69
CA ARG A 131 -27.12 18.41 -18.56
C ARG A 131 -28.41 18.71 -19.32
N TYR A 132 -28.36 19.58 -20.34
CA TYR A 132 -29.52 20.07 -21.11
C TYR A 132 -30.52 18.98 -21.54
N LEU A 133 -30.04 17.77 -21.86
CA LEU A 133 -30.87 16.58 -22.10
C LEU A 133 -31.82 16.34 -20.91
N TRP A 134 -31.25 15.97 -19.76
CA TRP A 134 -31.95 15.57 -18.54
C TRP A 134 -32.50 16.74 -17.71
N GLN A 135 -32.55 17.95 -18.28
CA GLN A 135 -33.09 19.14 -17.62
C GLN A 135 -34.60 19.28 -17.82
N LEU A 136 -35.12 18.78 -18.95
CA LEU A 136 -36.55 18.70 -19.23
C LEU A 136 -36.93 17.24 -19.55
N PRO A 137 -38.13 16.79 -19.17
CA PRO A 137 -38.72 15.54 -19.64
C PRO A 137 -39.05 15.63 -21.13
N TRP A 138 -38.95 14.51 -21.84
CA TRP A 138 -39.22 14.43 -23.28
C TRP A 138 -40.48 13.59 -23.51
N TYR A 139 -41.53 14.19 -24.07
CA TYR A 139 -42.80 13.52 -24.38
C TYR A 139 -43.00 13.42 -25.89
N MET A 140 -43.85 12.50 -26.33
CA MET A 140 -44.23 12.36 -27.73
C MET A 140 -45.75 12.45 -27.88
N VAL A 141 -46.22 13.15 -28.92
CA VAL A 141 -47.63 13.17 -29.33
C VAL A 141 -47.80 12.29 -30.58
N ILE A 142 -48.75 11.36 -30.51
CA ILE A 142 -49.00 10.32 -31.53
C ILE A 142 -50.51 10.32 -31.85
N GLY A 143 -50.90 9.90 -33.06
CA GLY A 143 -52.29 9.67 -33.44
C GLY A 143 -52.49 9.73 -34.96
N PRO A 144 -53.64 9.30 -35.50
CA PRO A 144 -53.88 9.30 -36.94
C PRO A 144 -53.86 10.72 -37.56
N ALA A 145 -53.75 10.82 -38.88
CA ALA A 145 -53.92 12.10 -39.57
C ALA A 145 -55.30 12.70 -39.22
N GLY A 146 -55.34 14.00 -38.90
CA GLY A 146 -56.56 14.69 -38.46
C GLY A 146 -56.95 14.55 -36.98
N SER A 147 -56.19 13.81 -36.14
CA SER A 147 -56.47 13.60 -34.71
C SER A 147 -56.27 14.82 -33.77
N GLY A 148 -56.36 16.05 -34.28
CA GLY A 148 -56.28 17.27 -33.47
C GLY A 148 -54.90 17.66 -32.91
N LYS A 149 -53.87 16.78 -32.96
CA LYS A 149 -52.49 16.98 -32.42
C LYS A 149 -52.00 18.43 -32.38
N THR A 150 -51.80 19.03 -33.55
CA THR A 150 -51.17 20.35 -33.68
C THR A 150 -52.07 21.49 -33.19
N ALA A 151 -53.39 21.29 -33.12
CA ALA A 151 -54.32 22.22 -32.48
C ALA A 151 -54.28 22.10 -30.94
N LEU A 152 -54.24 20.86 -30.42
CA LEU A 152 -54.07 20.57 -29.00
C LEU A 152 -52.76 21.15 -28.45
N LEU A 153 -51.65 20.98 -29.20
CA LEU A 153 -50.36 21.56 -28.85
C LEU A 153 -50.37 23.09 -28.93
N ARG A 154 -50.93 23.69 -29.99
CA ARG A 154 -50.98 25.15 -30.16
C ARG A 154 -51.73 25.84 -29.02
N GLU A 155 -52.88 25.31 -28.60
CA GLU A 155 -53.74 25.98 -27.62
C GLU A 155 -53.48 25.54 -26.16
N GLY A 156 -52.85 24.37 -25.96
CA GLY A 156 -52.61 23.79 -24.63
C GLY A 156 -51.15 23.80 -24.17
N PHE A 157 -50.17 23.83 -25.08
CA PHE A 157 -48.75 23.73 -24.74
C PHE A 157 -47.95 24.97 -25.19
N PRO A 158 -47.84 26.02 -24.34
CA PRO A 158 -47.08 27.22 -24.66
C PRO A 158 -45.60 26.88 -24.86
N SER A 159 -45.15 26.95 -26.11
CA SER A 159 -43.87 26.39 -26.55
C SER A 159 -43.29 27.09 -27.78
N ASP A 160 -41.96 27.14 -27.84
CA ASP A 160 -41.18 27.75 -28.93
C ASP A 160 -40.57 26.68 -29.85
N ILE A 161 -40.54 26.97 -31.15
CA ILE A 161 -39.81 26.16 -32.15
C ILE A 161 -38.42 26.77 -32.33
N ILE A 162 -37.47 26.36 -31.48
CA ILE A 162 -36.11 26.93 -31.41
C ILE A 162 -35.24 26.71 -32.68
N TYR A 163 -35.65 25.80 -33.57
CA TYR A 163 -34.98 25.50 -34.84
C TYR A 163 -35.99 25.09 -35.93
N THR A 164 -36.27 26.01 -36.84
CA THR A 164 -36.68 25.66 -38.21
C THR A 164 -35.42 25.53 -39.09
N PRO A 165 -35.38 24.60 -40.06
CA PRO A 165 -34.33 24.57 -41.06
C PRO A 165 -34.53 25.72 -42.06
N ASP A 166 -33.45 26.38 -42.48
CA ASP A 166 -33.51 27.42 -43.51
C ASP A 166 -33.94 26.79 -44.84
N ALA A 167 -35.06 27.25 -45.40
CA ALA A 167 -35.58 26.76 -46.68
C ALA A 167 -34.66 27.18 -47.83
N VAL A 168 -33.81 26.26 -48.29
CA VAL A 168 -32.95 26.47 -49.46
C VAL A 168 -33.85 26.58 -50.70
N ARG A 169 -33.70 27.69 -51.44
CA ARG A 169 -34.56 28.09 -52.57
C ARG A 169 -34.97 26.91 -53.47
N GLY A 170 -36.25 26.56 -53.44
CA GLY A 170 -36.87 25.58 -54.36
C GLY A 170 -37.17 24.20 -53.80
N THR A 171 -36.67 23.83 -52.60
CA THR A 171 -37.00 22.53 -51.97
C THR A 171 -37.43 22.71 -50.52
N GLU A 172 -38.74 22.70 -50.28
CA GLU A 172 -39.29 22.59 -48.92
C GLU A 172 -39.06 21.16 -48.39
N GLN A 173 -38.23 21.04 -47.36
CA GLN A 173 -37.87 19.75 -46.78
C GLN A 173 -38.89 19.36 -45.71
N ARG A 174 -39.85 18.48 -46.06
CA ARG A 174 -40.93 18.05 -45.15
C ARG A 174 -40.36 17.52 -43.83
N LEU A 175 -40.84 18.09 -42.73
CA LEU A 175 -40.52 17.65 -41.37
C LEU A 175 -41.61 16.71 -40.88
N TYR A 176 -41.26 15.44 -40.68
CA TYR A 176 -42.17 14.41 -40.15
C TYR A 176 -42.24 14.42 -38.61
N ILE A 177 -41.29 15.07 -37.94
CA ILE A 177 -41.21 15.17 -36.47
C ILE A 177 -40.80 16.60 -36.10
N THR A 178 -41.65 17.30 -35.34
CA THR A 178 -41.41 18.69 -34.94
C THR A 178 -41.21 18.79 -33.43
N PRO A 179 -40.02 19.18 -32.94
CA PRO A 179 -39.74 19.30 -31.51
C PRO A 179 -40.13 20.69 -30.95
N HIS A 180 -41.21 20.72 -30.16
CA HIS A 180 -41.68 21.87 -29.40
C HIS A 180 -40.97 21.97 -28.05
N VAL A 181 -40.43 23.15 -27.71
CA VAL A 181 -39.73 23.39 -26.43
C VAL A 181 -40.60 24.30 -25.56
N GLY A 182 -41.15 23.75 -24.47
CA GLY A 182 -41.89 24.51 -23.46
C GLY A 182 -41.10 24.68 -22.16
N GLN A 183 -41.70 25.38 -21.18
CA GLN A 183 -41.03 25.65 -19.90
C GLN A 183 -40.87 24.41 -19.01
N GLN A 184 -41.81 23.46 -19.10
CA GLN A 184 -41.86 22.26 -18.24
C GLN A 184 -41.40 20.97 -18.95
N ALA A 185 -41.40 20.94 -20.29
CA ALA A 185 -41.14 19.75 -21.07
C ALA A 185 -40.66 20.09 -22.50
N ILE A 186 -40.19 19.07 -23.20
CA ILE A 186 -40.02 19.07 -24.65
C ILE A 186 -41.00 18.04 -25.22
N ILE A 187 -41.77 18.42 -26.24
CA ILE A 187 -42.76 17.54 -26.87
C ILE A 187 -42.47 17.40 -28.36
N PHE A 188 -42.37 16.16 -28.83
CA PHE A 188 -42.24 15.86 -30.25
C PHE A 188 -43.64 15.62 -30.86
N ASP A 189 -44.08 16.51 -31.75
CA ASP A 189 -45.27 16.29 -32.60
C ASP A 189 -44.85 15.41 -33.78
N ALA A 190 -45.46 14.23 -33.91
CA ALA A 190 -45.22 13.32 -35.02
C ALA A 190 -46.32 13.45 -36.09
N ASP A 191 -45.92 13.59 -37.34
CA ASP A 191 -46.84 13.61 -38.49
C ASP A 191 -47.69 12.33 -38.50
N GLY A 192 -48.99 12.47 -38.81
CA GLY A 192 -49.93 11.34 -38.80
C GLY A 192 -49.52 10.20 -39.74
N ILE A 193 -48.77 10.51 -40.79
CA ILE A 193 -48.21 9.53 -41.73
C ILE A 193 -47.22 8.58 -41.05
N LEU A 194 -46.44 9.04 -40.05
CA LEU A 194 -45.55 8.14 -39.29
C LEU A 194 -46.33 7.12 -38.45
N CYS A 195 -47.60 7.38 -38.14
CA CYS A 195 -48.45 6.47 -37.40
C CYS A 195 -49.02 5.35 -38.29
N GLU A 196 -49.09 5.53 -39.62
CA GLU A 196 -49.71 4.57 -40.53
C GLU A 196 -48.89 3.26 -40.64
N PRO A 197 -49.54 2.08 -40.82
CA PRO A 197 -48.84 0.80 -40.84
C PRO A 197 -47.78 0.66 -41.94
N ALA A 198 -46.75 -0.15 -41.67
CA ALA A 198 -45.60 -0.35 -42.56
C ALA A 198 -45.93 -0.94 -43.94
N GLU A 199 -47.13 -1.51 -44.12
CA GLU A 199 -47.60 -2.06 -45.39
C GLU A 199 -47.92 -0.98 -46.45
N THR A 200 -48.05 0.29 -46.05
CA THR A 200 -48.46 1.39 -46.95
C THR A 200 -47.29 2.12 -47.62
N ASP A 201 -46.20 2.39 -46.88
CA ASP A 201 -44.95 2.97 -47.41
C ASP A 201 -43.77 2.61 -46.49
N LEU A 202 -42.62 2.28 -47.09
CA LEU A 202 -41.36 1.95 -46.41
C LEU A 202 -40.64 3.17 -45.83
N LEU A 203 -40.84 4.36 -46.40
CA LEU A 203 -40.13 5.57 -45.98
C LEU A 203 -40.59 6.07 -44.59
N PRO A 204 -41.90 6.19 -44.27
CA PRO A 204 -42.38 6.54 -42.93
C PRO A 204 -41.91 5.54 -41.86
N HIS A 205 -41.99 4.23 -42.16
CA HIS A 205 -41.56 3.17 -41.24
C HIS A 205 -40.07 3.28 -40.88
N ARG A 206 -39.19 3.51 -41.86
CA ARG A 206 -37.76 3.68 -41.59
C ARG A 206 -37.41 5.02 -40.92
N LEU A 207 -38.15 6.10 -41.21
CA LEU A 207 -38.00 7.37 -40.50
C LEU A 207 -38.39 7.25 -39.02
N TRP A 208 -39.38 6.40 -38.71
CA TRP A 208 -39.81 6.05 -37.36
C TRP A 208 -38.75 5.26 -36.59
N GLU A 209 -38.29 4.13 -37.14
CA GLU A 209 -37.22 3.31 -36.53
C GLU A 209 -35.95 4.15 -36.25
N HIS A 210 -35.47 4.88 -37.27
CA HIS A 210 -34.29 5.75 -37.15
C HIS A 210 -34.46 6.85 -36.09
N TRP A 211 -35.69 7.33 -35.84
CA TRP A 211 -35.92 8.30 -34.76
C TRP A 211 -35.88 7.65 -33.37
N LEU A 212 -36.42 6.44 -33.19
CA LEU A 212 -36.32 5.69 -31.94
C LEU A 212 -34.85 5.34 -31.63
N ASP A 213 -34.09 4.89 -32.64
CA ASP A 213 -32.64 4.69 -32.55
C ASP A 213 -31.89 5.98 -32.17
N TRP A 214 -32.25 7.12 -32.78
CA TRP A 214 -31.68 8.41 -32.44
C TRP A 214 -31.98 8.81 -30.99
N LEU A 215 -33.21 8.58 -30.50
CA LEU A 215 -33.54 8.82 -29.09
C LEU A 215 -32.67 7.98 -28.14
N VAL A 216 -32.59 6.66 -28.35
CA VAL A 216 -31.78 5.77 -27.51
C VAL A 216 -30.29 6.15 -27.57
N GLN A 217 -29.79 6.56 -28.75
CA GLN A 217 -28.40 6.97 -28.91
C GLN A 217 -28.06 8.29 -28.18
N LYS A 218 -28.98 9.26 -28.13
CA LYS A 218 -28.74 10.60 -27.55
C LYS A 218 -29.18 10.72 -26.10
N ARG A 219 -30.16 9.91 -25.66
CA ARG A 219 -30.85 9.99 -24.35
C ARG A 219 -30.99 8.59 -23.72
N ASP A 220 -29.84 7.94 -23.54
CA ASP A 220 -29.68 6.51 -23.21
C ASP A 220 -30.47 5.97 -22.00
N ARG A 221 -30.61 6.72 -20.91
CA ARG A 221 -31.22 6.25 -19.64
C ARG A 221 -32.76 6.24 -19.61
N GLN A 222 -33.41 7.24 -20.20
CA GLN A 222 -34.87 7.43 -20.26
C GLN A 222 -35.20 8.17 -21.58
N PRO A 223 -35.28 7.46 -22.72
CA PRO A 223 -35.36 8.11 -24.04
C PRO A 223 -36.63 8.96 -24.24
N LEU A 224 -37.72 8.57 -23.58
CA LEU A 224 -38.93 9.39 -23.39
C LEU A 224 -39.36 9.31 -21.91
N ASN A 225 -40.20 10.25 -21.50
CA ASN A 225 -40.80 10.35 -20.16
C ASN A 225 -42.31 10.09 -20.17
N GLY A 226 -42.96 10.12 -21.34
CA GLY A 226 -44.38 9.77 -21.52
C GLY A 226 -44.86 9.92 -22.96
N LEU A 227 -46.01 9.33 -23.25
CA LEU A 227 -46.66 9.32 -24.56
C LEU A 227 -48.07 9.92 -24.46
N ILE A 228 -48.45 10.76 -25.41
CA ILE A 228 -49.77 11.40 -25.50
C ILE A 228 -50.43 10.88 -26.78
N LEU A 229 -51.39 9.97 -26.62
CA LEU A 229 -52.19 9.42 -27.73
C LEU A 229 -53.38 10.34 -27.98
N THR A 230 -53.46 10.89 -29.18
CA THR A 230 -54.56 11.75 -29.62
C THR A 230 -55.52 10.98 -30.50
N LEU A 231 -56.80 10.99 -30.14
CA LEU A 231 -57.88 10.36 -30.90
C LEU A 231 -58.90 11.43 -31.31
N ASP A 232 -59.56 11.24 -32.43
CA ASP A 232 -60.73 12.03 -32.81
C ASP A 232 -61.99 11.37 -32.24
N LEU A 233 -62.76 12.11 -31.43
CA LEU A 233 -63.96 11.54 -30.79
C LEU A 233 -65.11 11.30 -31.79
N PRO A 234 -65.46 12.25 -32.69
CA PRO A 234 -66.35 12.01 -33.83
C PRO A 234 -65.99 10.79 -34.71
N ASP A 235 -64.77 10.69 -35.28
CA ASP A 235 -64.37 9.51 -36.09
C ASP A 235 -64.50 8.23 -35.26
N LEU A 236 -64.03 8.21 -34.01
CA LEU A 236 -64.13 7.02 -33.15
C LEU A 236 -65.57 6.56 -32.90
N LEU A 237 -66.49 7.49 -32.61
CA LEU A 237 -67.90 7.15 -32.32
C LEU A 237 -68.72 6.86 -33.58
N THR A 238 -68.33 7.38 -34.74
CA THR A 238 -68.98 7.13 -36.03
C THR A 238 -68.28 6.06 -36.88
N ALA A 239 -67.17 5.48 -36.42
CA ALA A 239 -66.40 4.48 -37.16
C ALA A 239 -67.08 3.10 -37.18
N ASP A 240 -67.23 2.56 -38.39
CA ASP A 240 -67.65 1.17 -38.61
C ASP A 240 -66.62 0.19 -38.00
N LYS A 241 -67.05 -1.04 -37.68
CA LYS A 241 -66.23 -2.05 -36.98
C LYS A 241 -64.81 -2.20 -37.57
N ARG A 242 -64.69 -2.33 -38.90
CA ARG A 242 -63.39 -2.43 -39.61
C ARG A 242 -62.46 -1.23 -39.39
N ARG A 243 -63.02 -0.02 -39.34
CA ARG A 243 -62.25 1.23 -39.14
C ARG A 243 -61.73 1.32 -37.71
N ARG A 244 -62.52 0.86 -36.72
CA ARG A 244 -62.08 0.74 -35.33
C ARG A 244 -61.01 -0.34 -35.14
N GLU A 245 -61.19 -1.52 -35.74
CA GLU A 245 -60.20 -2.61 -35.72
C GLU A 245 -58.85 -2.14 -36.29
N HIS A 246 -58.86 -1.49 -37.47
CA HIS A 246 -57.65 -0.89 -38.06
C HIS A 246 -57.01 0.18 -37.18
N LEU A 247 -57.81 1.06 -36.55
CA LEU A 247 -57.30 2.12 -35.66
C LEU A 247 -56.63 1.52 -34.41
N VAL A 248 -57.21 0.49 -33.81
CA VAL A 248 -56.61 -0.22 -32.67
C VAL A 248 -55.32 -0.92 -33.09
N GLN A 249 -55.32 -1.66 -34.20
CA GLN A 249 -54.12 -2.34 -34.73
C GLN A 249 -52.96 -1.36 -34.99
N MET A 250 -53.25 -0.21 -35.60
CA MET A 250 -52.27 0.84 -35.87
C MET A 250 -51.65 1.42 -34.58
N LEU A 251 -52.48 1.78 -33.60
CA LEU A 251 -52.01 2.33 -32.32
C LEU A 251 -51.23 1.29 -31.51
N ARG A 252 -51.73 0.04 -31.46
CA ARG A 252 -51.09 -1.08 -30.78
C ARG A 252 -49.72 -1.40 -31.40
N SER A 253 -49.60 -1.43 -32.72
CA SER A 253 -48.30 -1.56 -33.41
C SER A 253 -47.34 -0.44 -32.99
N ARG A 254 -47.75 0.83 -33.08
CA ARG A 254 -46.87 1.97 -32.76
C ARG A 254 -46.43 2.01 -31.29
N LEU A 255 -47.30 1.63 -30.35
CA LEU A 255 -46.93 1.44 -28.94
C LEU A 255 -45.92 0.28 -28.76
N GLN A 256 -46.11 -0.82 -29.50
CA GLN A 256 -45.23 -1.98 -29.43
C GLN A 256 -43.83 -1.64 -29.95
N ASP A 257 -43.72 -0.91 -31.07
CA ASP A 257 -42.43 -0.47 -31.62
C ASP A 257 -41.64 0.36 -30.60
N ILE A 258 -42.31 1.32 -29.96
CA ILE A 258 -41.71 2.20 -28.95
C ILE A 258 -41.25 1.38 -27.75
N ARG A 259 -42.08 0.48 -27.23
CA ARG A 259 -41.74 -0.40 -26.09
C ARG A 259 -40.55 -1.30 -26.42
N GLN A 260 -40.52 -1.85 -27.64
CA GLN A 260 -39.45 -2.75 -28.10
C GLN A 260 -38.12 -2.03 -28.35
N HIS A 261 -38.11 -0.82 -28.92
CA HIS A 261 -36.85 -0.07 -29.16
C HIS A 261 -36.34 0.67 -27.92
N LEU A 262 -37.21 1.32 -27.16
CA LEU A 262 -36.79 2.17 -26.03
C LEU A 262 -36.53 1.38 -24.74
N HIS A 263 -37.00 0.12 -24.66
CA HIS A 263 -36.81 -0.81 -23.54
C HIS A 263 -37.16 -0.25 -22.15
N CYS A 264 -38.15 0.65 -22.10
CA CYS A 264 -38.64 1.33 -20.90
C CYS A 264 -40.18 1.33 -20.84
N GLN A 265 -40.73 1.15 -19.64
CA GLN A 265 -42.16 1.31 -19.36
C GLN A 265 -42.51 2.81 -19.37
N LEU A 266 -43.48 3.21 -20.20
CA LEU A 266 -43.84 4.63 -20.40
C LEU A 266 -45.30 4.88 -19.99
N PRO A 267 -45.61 6.02 -19.34
CA PRO A 267 -46.99 6.42 -19.12
C PRO A 267 -47.63 6.88 -20.44
N VAL A 268 -48.79 6.31 -20.74
CA VAL A 268 -49.66 6.66 -21.87
C VAL A 268 -50.84 7.48 -21.36
N TYR A 269 -50.99 8.69 -21.89
CA TYR A 269 -52.13 9.56 -21.65
C TYR A 269 -52.98 9.60 -22.92
N VAL A 270 -54.26 9.24 -22.83
CA VAL A 270 -55.19 9.26 -23.97
C VAL A 270 -55.99 10.56 -23.95
N VAL A 271 -55.92 11.32 -25.05
CA VAL A 271 -56.62 12.59 -25.21
C VAL A 271 -57.61 12.49 -26.37
N LEU A 272 -58.88 12.50 -26.03
CA LEU A 272 -60.01 12.56 -26.94
C LEU A 272 -60.16 14.03 -27.38
N THR A 273 -60.04 14.28 -28.68
CA THR A 273 -60.07 15.62 -29.28
C THR A 273 -61.38 15.86 -30.04
N ARG A 274 -61.63 17.13 -30.41
CA ARG A 274 -62.79 17.58 -31.19
C ARG A 274 -64.15 17.26 -30.54
N LEU A 275 -64.21 17.31 -29.21
CA LEU A 275 -65.44 17.19 -28.40
C LEU A 275 -66.53 18.21 -28.82
N ASP A 276 -66.13 19.33 -29.42
CA ASP A 276 -67.00 20.39 -29.96
C ASP A 276 -67.77 20.04 -31.23
N LEU A 277 -67.38 18.99 -31.96
CA LEU A 277 -68.12 18.54 -33.13
C LEU A 277 -69.31 17.63 -32.75
N LEU A 278 -69.45 17.25 -31.48
CA LEU A 278 -70.65 16.55 -31.01
C LEU A 278 -71.85 17.50 -30.94
N HIS A 279 -72.95 17.15 -31.60
CA HIS A 279 -74.15 17.96 -31.62
C HIS A 279 -74.66 18.25 -30.20
N GLY A 280 -74.76 19.54 -29.86
CA GLY A 280 -75.20 20.04 -28.54
C GLY A 280 -74.09 20.53 -27.60
N PHE A 281 -72.81 20.25 -27.87
CA PHE A 281 -71.68 20.79 -27.09
C PHE A 281 -71.78 22.33 -26.90
N ALA A 282 -72.11 23.02 -27.99
CA ALA A 282 -72.23 24.49 -28.04
C ALA A 282 -73.38 25.06 -27.18
N ALA A 283 -74.39 24.26 -26.85
CA ALA A 283 -75.48 24.66 -25.97
C ALA A 283 -75.10 24.45 -24.50
N LEU A 284 -74.43 23.35 -24.19
CA LEU A 284 -74.04 22.97 -22.84
C LEU A 284 -72.91 23.86 -22.28
N PHE A 285 -71.84 24.10 -23.06
CA PHE A 285 -70.60 24.68 -22.52
C PHE A 285 -70.38 26.18 -22.82
N ARG A 286 -71.19 26.81 -23.68
CA ARG A 286 -71.06 28.24 -24.01
C ARG A 286 -71.21 29.17 -22.81
N SER A 287 -71.93 28.73 -21.78
CA SER A 287 -72.12 29.43 -20.51
C SER A 287 -70.94 29.31 -19.52
N LEU A 288 -69.93 28.46 -19.81
CA LEU A 288 -68.78 28.32 -18.91
C LEU A 288 -67.94 29.59 -18.84
N ASP A 289 -67.60 29.99 -17.62
CA ASP A 289 -66.63 31.04 -17.35
C ASP A 289 -65.21 30.62 -17.77
N LYS A 290 -64.22 31.51 -17.61
CA LYS A 290 -62.83 31.15 -17.91
C LYS A 290 -62.33 29.97 -17.06
N ARG A 291 -62.68 29.88 -15.77
CA ARG A 291 -62.25 28.77 -14.89
C ARG A 291 -62.83 27.44 -15.34
N GLY A 292 -64.11 27.38 -15.66
CA GLY A 292 -64.77 26.19 -16.20
C GLY A 292 -64.17 25.73 -17.53
N ARG A 293 -63.80 26.67 -18.42
CA ARG A 293 -63.15 26.34 -19.71
C ARG A 293 -61.70 25.91 -19.56
N ASP A 294 -60.97 26.50 -18.61
CA ASP A 294 -59.57 26.15 -18.34
C ASP A 294 -59.43 24.87 -17.47
N ALA A 295 -60.51 24.37 -16.84
CA ALA A 295 -60.52 23.16 -16.01
C ALA A 295 -60.11 21.88 -16.78
N ILE A 296 -59.83 20.77 -16.08
CA ILE A 296 -59.53 19.48 -16.72
C ILE A 296 -60.81 18.63 -16.74
N LEU A 297 -61.13 18.06 -17.91
CA LEU A 297 -62.20 17.09 -18.09
C LEU A 297 -61.59 15.72 -18.42
N GLY A 298 -61.67 14.78 -17.48
CA GLY A 298 -61.08 13.45 -17.63
C GLY A 298 -60.73 12.80 -16.29
N VAL A 299 -60.13 11.61 -16.38
CA VAL A 299 -59.64 10.82 -15.25
C VAL A 299 -58.12 10.62 -15.36
N THR A 300 -57.42 10.82 -14.24
CA THR A 300 -56.01 10.39 -14.06
C THR A 300 -56.04 9.18 -13.15
N PHE A 301 -55.50 8.04 -13.60
CA PHE A 301 -55.66 6.79 -12.88
C PHE A 301 -54.75 6.71 -11.63
N THR A 302 -54.94 5.75 -10.74
CA THR A 302 -53.94 5.45 -9.69
C THR A 302 -52.68 4.80 -10.27
N ARG A 303 -51.57 4.75 -9.51
CA ARG A 303 -50.25 4.38 -10.09
C ARG A 303 -50.17 2.91 -10.50
N HIS A 304 -50.85 2.01 -9.79
CA HIS A 304 -50.83 0.57 -10.04
C HIS A 304 -52.11 0.10 -10.76
N ALA A 305 -52.94 1.02 -11.27
CA ALA A 305 -54.22 0.70 -11.88
C ALA A 305 -54.12 -0.17 -13.17
N HIS A 306 -52.94 -0.19 -13.80
CA HIS A 306 -52.61 -1.04 -14.94
C HIS A 306 -52.14 -2.45 -14.54
N GLU A 307 -51.81 -2.68 -13.26
CA GLU A 307 -51.30 -3.98 -12.77
C GLU A 307 -52.44 -4.94 -12.36
N ASN A 308 -53.62 -4.42 -12.00
CA ASN A 308 -54.79 -5.22 -11.56
C ASN A 308 -56.09 -4.95 -12.36
N ASP A 309 -56.02 -4.25 -13.50
CA ASP A 309 -57.18 -3.73 -14.25
C ASP A 309 -58.09 -2.71 -13.52
N ASP A 310 -57.67 -2.18 -12.36
CA ASP A 310 -58.42 -1.17 -11.60
C ASP A 310 -58.77 0.07 -12.46
N TRP A 311 -57.97 0.39 -13.49
CA TRP A 311 -58.19 1.49 -14.45
C TRP A 311 -59.60 1.46 -15.06
N ARG A 312 -60.16 0.27 -15.27
CA ARG A 312 -61.50 0.06 -15.84
C ARG A 312 -62.59 0.49 -14.86
N SER A 313 -62.38 0.25 -13.56
CA SER A 313 -63.28 0.69 -12.50
C SER A 313 -63.20 2.22 -12.29
N GLU A 314 -62.00 2.79 -12.29
CA GLU A 314 -61.77 4.23 -12.16
C GLU A 314 -62.36 5.00 -13.35
N LEU A 315 -62.23 4.48 -14.57
CA LEU A 315 -62.85 5.05 -15.78
C LEU A 315 -64.38 5.00 -15.71
N SER A 316 -64.95 3.86 -15.29
CA SER A 316 -66.40 3.69 -15.15
C SER A 316 -66.98 4.64 -14.11
N ALA A 317 -66.32 4.80 -12.96
CA ALA A 317 -66.73 5.72 -11.90
C ALA A 317 -66.69 7.19 -12.34
N PHE A 318 -65.68 7.60 -13.12
CA PHE A 318 -65.64 8.93 -13.73
C PHE A 318 -66.80 9.14 -14.72
N TRP A 319 -67.04 8.19 -15.63
CA TRP A 319 -68.11 8.32 -16.64
C TRP A 319 -69.51 8.30 -16.03
N GLN A 320 -69.74 7.48 -15.01
CA GLN A 320 -71.00 7.45 -14.27
C GLN A 320 -71.24 8.78 -13.53
N SER A 321 -70.28 9.24 -12.72
CA SER A 321 -70.44 10.47 -11.93
C SER A 321 -70.56 11.73 -12.82
N TRP A 322 -69.83 11.80 -13.93
CA TRP A 322 -70.01 12.87 -14.92
C TRP A 322 -71.38 12.78 -15.62
N GLY A 323 -71.82 11.57 -15.99
CA GLY A 323 -73.14 11.33 -16.57
C GLY A 323 -74.30 11.68 -15.64
N GLU A 324 -74.17 11.41 -14.35
CA GLU A 324 -75.13 11.79 -13.30
C GLU A 324 -75.18 13.31 -13.11
N GLN A 325 -74.03 13.99 -13.03
CA GLN A 325 -73.97 15.45 -12.98
C GLN A 325 -74.65 16.11 -14.20
N LEU A 326 -74.41 15.58 -15.40
CA LEU A 326 -75.06 16.03 -16.63
C LEU A 326 -76.58 15.77 -16.60
N ASN A 327 -77.03 14.59 -16.15
CA ASN A 327 -78.46 14.28 -16.00
C ASN A 327 -79.15 15.23 -14.99
N HIS A 328 -78.49 15.56 -13.87
CA HIS A 328 -79.03 16.47 -12.86
C HIS A 328 -79.10 17.92 -13.32
N ALA A 329 -78.13 18.40 -14.11
CA ALA A 329 -78.15 19.76 -14.66
C ALA A 329 -79.11 19.93 -15.87
N LEU A 330 -79.47 18.83 -16.54
CA LEU A 330 -80.23 18.87 -17.80
C LEU A 330 -81.62 19.57 -17.71
N PRO A 331 -82.44 19.39 -16.65
CA PRO A 331 -83.75 20.05 -16.55
C PRO A 331 -83.64 21.58 -16.54
N ASP A 332 -82.75 22.14 -15.73
CA ASP A 332 -82.57 23.60 -15.60
C ASP A 332 -82.02 24.22 -16.90
N LEU A 333 -81.11 23.50 -17.57
CA LEU A 333 -80.59 23.87 -18.90
C LEU A 333 -81.68 23.79 -19.98
N MET A 334 -82.59 22.81 -19.92
CA MET A 334 -83.74 22.72 -20.82
C MET A 334 -84.79 23.82 -20.56
N LEU A 335 -85.01 24.21 -19.30
CA LEU A 335 -85.90 25.31 -18.95
C LEU A 335 -85.36 26.64 -19.47
N THR A 336 -84.06 26.89 -19.31
CA THR A 336 -83.40 28.15 -19.72
C THR A 336 -83.12 28.26 -21.22
N GLN A 337 -82.77 27.16 -21.92
CA GLN A 337 -82.41 27.19 -23.35
C GLN A 337 -83.49 26.56 -24.25
N GLY A 338 -84.65 27.20 -24.35
CA GLY A 338 -85.83 26.69 -25.07
C GLY A 338 -85.59 26.18 -26.50
N HIS A 339 -84.72 26.86 -27.28
CA HIS A 339 -84.41 26.48 -28.66
C HIS A 339 -83.35 25.38 -28.82
N SER A 340 -82.69 24.95 -27.74
CA SER A 340 -81.57 23.99 -27.77
C SER A 340 -81.84 22.67 -27.04
N ARG A 341 -83.08 22.43 -26.60
CA ARG A 341 -83.48 21.26 -25.77
C ARG A 341 -83.11 19.91 -26.40
N SER A 342 -83.36 19.75 -27.70
CA SER A 342 -83.02 18.52 -28.44
C SER A 342 -81.50 18.31 -28.51
N ALA A 343 -80.74 19.36 -28.76
CA ALA A 343 -79.28 19.32 -28.83
C ALA A 343 -78.66 18.99 -27.46
N LEU A 344 -79.15 19.60 -26.37
CA LEU A 344 -78.75 19.28 -24.99
C LEU A 344 -79.01 17.82 -24.64
N PHE A 345 -80.20 17.29 -24.98
CA PHE A 345 -80.53 15.88 -24.77
C PHE A 345 -79.63 14.95 -25.59
N SER A 346 -79.43 15.24 -26.88
CA SER A 346 -78.59 14.45 -27.78
C SER A 346 -77.16 14.38 -27.24
N PHE A 347 -76.56 15.50 -26.85
CA PHE A 347 -75.21 15.53 -26.28
C PHE A 347 -75.07 14.64 -25.04
N VAL A 348 -75.97 14.77 -24.04
CA VAL A 348 -75.89 13.98 -22.81
C VAL A 348 -76.00 12.48 -23.09
N ARG A 349 -76.84 12.08 -24.05
CA ARG A 349 -76.97 10.67 -24.48
C ARG A 349 -75.79 10.19 -25.33
N GLN A 350 -75.19 11.04 -26.16
CA GLN A 350 -73.97 10.72 -26.92
C GLN A 350 -72.78 10.46 -25.98
N ILE A 351 -72.62 11.29 -24.94
CA ILE A 351 -71.58 11.10 -23.92
C ILE A 351 -71.78 9.82 -23.12
N GLN A 352 -73.03 9.49 -22.73
CA GLN A 352 -73.33 8.21 -22.06
C GLN A 352 -73.01 7.01 -22.96
N GLY A 353 -73.39 7.05 -24.24
CA GLY A 353 -73.07 6.00 -25.23
C GLY A 353 -71.59 5.88 -25.59
N SER A 354 -70.76 6.88 -25.29
CA SER A 354 -69.31 6.83 -25.59
C SER A 354 -68.52 5.93 -24.66
N HIS A 355 -69.01 5.65 -23.44
CA HIS A 355 -68.30 4.89 -22.42
C HIS A 355 -67.83 3.52 -22.91
N ASP A 356 -68.75 2.67 -23.36
CA ASP A 356 -68.46 1.28 -23.71
C ASP A 356 -67.56 1.17 -24.94
N MET A 357 -67.65 2.15 -25.86
CA MET A 357 -66.75 2.28 -27.01
C MET A 357 -65.31 2.60 -26.56
N LEU A 358 -65.16 3.49 -25.59
CA LEU A 358 -63.86 3.88 -25.05
C LEU A 358 -63.24 2.76 -24.20
N ALA A 359 -64.04 2.13 -23.32
CA ALA A 359 -63.62 0.99 -22.53
C ALA A 359 -63.12 -0.16 -23.43
N THR A 360 -63.89 -0.55 -24.45
CA THR A 360 -63.50 -1.64 -25.37
C THR A 360 -62.31 -1.29 -26.27
N LEU A 361 -62.12 -0.01 -26.65
CA LEU A 361 -60.91 0.43 -27.35
C LEU A 361 -59.67 0.32 -26.46
N LEU A 362 -59.76 0.74 -25.20
CA LEU A 362 -58.64 0.70 -24.24
C LEU A 362 -58.27 -0.75 -23.89
N ASP A 363 -59.26 -1.60 -23.62
CA ASP A 363 -59.12 -3.07 -23.48
C ASP A 363 -58.28 -3.64 -24.64
N SER A 364 -58.72 -3.37 -25.88
CA SER A 364 -58.12 -3.93 -27.10
C SER A 364 -56.71 -3.38 -27.41
N LEU A 365 -56.35 -2.24 -26.82
CA LEU A 365 -55.06 -1.55 -26.98
C LEU A 365 -54.04 -2.01 -25.93
N LEU A 366 -54.48 -2.36 -24.72
CA LEU A 366 -53.64 -2.86 -23.62
C LEU A 366 -53.47 -4.38 -23.63
N ASP A 367 -54.37 -5.12 -24.28
CA ASP A 367 -54.38 -6.59 -24.34
C ASP A 367 -53.02 -7.24 -24.76
N GLY A 368 -52.80 -8.44 -24.21
CA GLY A 368 -51.72 -9.36 -24.57
C GLY A 368 -50.48 -9.31 -23.66
N GLU A 369 -49.89 -10.48 -23.41
CA GLU A 369 -48.70 -10.68 -22.53
C GLU A 369 -47.50 -9.77 -22.85
N ASN A 370 -47.47 -9.20 -24.05
CA ASN A 370 -46.42 -8.32 -24.55
C ASN A 370 -46.85 -6.84 -24.66
N MET A 371 -47.79 -6.37 -23.84
CA MET A 371 -48.19 -4.96 -23.74
C MET A 371 -48.19 -4.39 -22.30
N ASP A 372 -47.04 -4.52 -21.63
CA ASP A 372 -46.70 -3.71 -20.45
C ASP A 372 -46.55 -2.22 -20.83
N VAL A 373 -47.67 -1.48 -20.80
CA VAL A 373 -47.78 -0.06 -21.19
C VAL A 373 -48.69 0.66 -20.20
N MET A 374 -48.10 1.49 -19.33
CA MET A 374 -48.81 2.11 -18.21
C MET A 374 -49.86 3.15 -18.68
N LEU A 375 -51.13 2.76 -18.80
CA LEU A 375 -52.22 3.70 -19.03
C LEU A 375 -52.36 4.64 -17.81
N ARG A 376 -52.15 5.95 -18.02
CA ARG A 376 -52.07 6.95 -16.95
C ARG A 376 -53.29 7.87 -16.83
N GLY A 377 -54.09 8.01 -17.88
CA GLY A 377 -55.35 8.75 -17.82
C GLY A 377 -56.04 8.92 -19.18
N VAL A 378 -57.31 9.32 -19.14
CA VAL A 378 -58.17 9.57 -20.30
C VAL A 378 -58.82 10.95 -20.14
N TYR A 379 -58.65 11.82 -21.12
CA TYR A 379 -59.10 13.23 -21.07
C TYR A 379 -59.88 13.62 -22.31
N LEU A 380 -60.81 14.57 -22.19
CA LEU A 380 -61.59 15.11 -23.29
C LEU A 380 -61.27 16.59 -23.52
N THR A 381 -61.09 16.98 -24.78
CA THR A 381 -60.59 18.31 -25.16
C THR A 381 -61.31 18.87 -26.39
N SER A 382 -61.38 20.20 -26.44
CA SER A 382 -61.77 20.94 -27.63
C SER A 382 -60.87 22.16 -27.77
N SER A 383 -59.96 22.13 -28.74
CA SER A 383 -58.95 23.19 -28.91
C SER A 383 -59.39 24.29 -29.88
N LEU A 384 -60.02 23.91 -31.00
CA LEU A 384 -60.48 24.84 -32.05
C LEU A 384 -61.85 24.39 -32.58
N GLN A 385 -62.87 25.21 -32.38
CA GLN A 385 -64.25 24.92 -32.81
C GLN A 385 -64.41 25.20 -34.31
N ARG A 386 -64.04 24.24 -35.14
CA ARG A 386 -64.09 24.35 -36.61
C ARG A 386 -64.46 23.02 -37.25
N GLY A 387 -65.58 23.01 -37.95
CA GLY A 387 -66.07 21.85 -38.67
C GLY A 387 -67.59 21.83 -38.78
N GLN A 388 -68.11 20.72 -39.27
CA GLN A 388 -69.53 20.37 -39.21
C GLN A 388 -69.76 19.59 -37.91
N MET A 389 -70.84 19.92 -37.20
CA MET A 389 -71.27 19.18 -36.01
C MET A 389 -72.03 17.94 -36.45
N ASP A 390 -71.61 16.78 -35.95
CA ASP A 390 -72.26 15.49 -36.20
C ASP A 390 -73.24 15.17 -35.06
N ASP A 391 -74.47 14.81 -35.41
CA ASP A 391 -75.38 14.13 -34.49
C ASP A 391 -75.27 12.62 -34.72
N ILE A 392 -74.64 11.94 -33.77
CA ILE A 392 -74.30 10.51 -33.89
C ILE A 392 -75.57 9.64 -33.90
N PHE A 393 -76.65 10.04 -33.22
CA PHE A 393 -77.92 9.29 -33.24
C PHE A 393 -78.59 9.40 -34.61
N MET A 394 -78.65 10.59 -35.18
CA MET A 394 -79.20 10.79 -36.52
C MET A 394 -78.35 10.09 -37.59
N GLN A 395 -77.02 10.11 -37.49
CA GLN A 395 -76.16 9.40 -38.44
C GLN A 395 -76.22 7.88 -38.30
N SER A 396 -76.20 7.33 -37.08
CA SER A 396 -76.28 5.88 -36.86
C SER A 396 -77.64 5.32 -37.31
N ALA A 397 -78.74 6.01 -36.97
CA ALA A 397 -80.07 5.67 -37.49
C ALA A 397 -80.14 5.80 -39.03
N ALA A 398 -79.60 6.88 -39.62
CA ALA A 398 -79.59 7.04 -41.07
C ALA A 398 -78.79 5.93 -41.77
N ARG A 399 -77.62 5.52 -41.25
CA ARG A 399 -76.87 4.37 -41.78
C ARG A 399 -77.65 3.05 -41.63
N GLN A 400 -78.27 2.80 -40.47
CA GLN A 400 -79.04 1.58 -40.20
C GLN A 400 -80.25 1.43 -41.14
N TYR A 401 -80.98 2.51 -41.40
CA TYR A 401 -82.16 2.53 -42.26
C TYR A 401 -81.86 2.96 -43.72
N ARG A 402 -80.58 3.16 -44.08
CA ARG A 402 -80.09 3.63 -45.41
C ARG A 402 -80.75 4.93 -45.89
N LEU A 403 -81.04 5.84 -44.96
CA LEU A 403 -81.58 7.17 -45.25
C LEU A 403 -80.48 8.12 -45.75
N GLY A 404 -80.88 9.14 -46.52
CA GLY A 404 -79.95 10.18 -46.98
C GLY A 404 -79.36 11.01 -45.84
N SER A 405 -78.17 11.57 -46.06
CA SER A 405 -77.46 12.41 -45.09
C SER A 405 -78.25 13.68 -44.75
N SER A 406 -78.65 13.83 -43.48
CA SER A 406 -79.23 15.07 -42.94
C SER A 406 -78.26 16.24 -43.11
N PRO A 407 -78.73 17.48 -43.36
CA PRO A 407 -77.88 18.66 -43.34
C PRO A 407 -77.22 18.83 -41.96
N LEU A 408 -75.90 19.01 -41.94
CA LEU A 408 -75.09 19.16 -40.73
C LEU A 408 -74.90 20.64 -40.37
N VAL A 409 -74.88 20.94 -39.07
CA VAL A 409 -74.74 22.32 -38.55
C VAL A 409 -73.27 22.68 -38.42
N ALA A 410 -72.78 23.69 -39.14
CA ALA A 410 -71.38 24.11 -39.04
C ALA A 410 -71.13 25.13 -37.91
N TRP A 411 -69.93 25.11 -37.33
CA TRP A 411 -69.47 26.17 -36.43
C TRP A 411 -69.27 27.51 -37.18
N PRO A 412 -69.68 28.66 -36.62
CA PRO A 412 -69.39 29.97 -37.19
C PRO A 412 -67.88 30.26 -37.19
N LEU A 413 -67.38 30.84 -38.28
CA LEU A 413 -65.95 31.01 -38.57
C LEU A 413 -65.16 31.95 -37.64
N VAL A 414 -65.83 32.65 -36.71
CA VAL A 414 -65.27 33.80 -35.97
C VAL A 414 -64.94 33.45 -34.50
N ASP A 415 -65.80 32.69 -33.83
CA ASP A 415 -65.65 32.40 -32.39
C ASP A 415 -64.98 31.04 -32.14
N THR A 416 -63.72 31.06 -31.71
CA THR A 416 -63.03 29.87 -31.18
C THR A 416 -62.37 30.17 -29.84
N ALA A 417 -62.61 29.33 -28.84
CA ALA A 417 -61.98 29.38 -27.52
C ALA A 417 -61.66 27.94 -27.04
N PRO A 418 -60.45 27.65 -26.55
CA PRO A 418 -60.11 26.31 -26.09
C PRO A 418 -60.88 25.94 -24.81
N TYR A 419 -61.48 24.74 -24.81
CA TYR A 419 -62.09 24.09 -23.65
C TYR A 419 -61.25 22.89 -23.22
N PHE A 420 -61.10 22.75 -21.91
CA PHE A 420 -60.44 21.65 -21.21
C PHE A 420 -58.97 21.39 -21.58
N THR A 421 -58.35 22.34 -22.29
CA THR A 421 -57.06 22.18 -22.96
C THR A 421 -55.91 22.87 -22.21
N ARG A 422 -56.16 23.99 -21.52
CA ARG A 422 -55.09 24.87 -21.01
C ARG A 422 -54.39 24.37 -19.74
N ASN A 423 -55.12 23.85 -18.76
CA ASN A 423 -54.48 23.27 -17.56
C ASN A 423 -54.05 21.80 -17.74
N LEU A 424 -54.55 21.11 -18.78
CA LEU A 424 -54.31 19.69 -19.03
C LEU A 424 -52.80 19.36 -19.10
N PHE A 425 -52.02 20.12 -19.87
CA PHE A 425 -50.58 19.95 -19.94
C PHE A 425 -49.88 20.19 -18.58
N PRO A 426 -49.96 21.39 -17.96
CA PRO A 426 -49.18 21.70 -16.77
C PRO A 426 -49.64 21.01 -15.47
N GLN A 427 -50.89 20.55 -15.37
CA GLN A 427 -51.45 19.98 -14.13
C GLN A 427 -51.70 18.46 -14.18
N ALA A 428 -51.74 17.83 -15.37
CA ALA A 428 -51.91 16.38 -15.50
C ALA A 428 -50.82 15.72 -16.36
N LEU A 429 -50.71 16.07 -17.65
CA LEU A 429 -49.82 15.35 -18.59
C LEU A 429 -48.33 15.50 -18.23
N LEU A 430 -47.92 16.68 -17.77
CA LEU A 430 -46.52 17.03 -17.48
C LEU A 430 -46.20 17.11 -15.99
N ALA A 431 -47.18 16.83 -15.11
CA ALA A 431 -47.04 16.98 -13.66
C ALA A 431 -46.11 15.92 -13.02
N GLU A 432 -45.96 14.75 -13.66
CA GLU A 432 -45.23 13.59 -13.14
C GLU A 432 -44.04 13.19 -14.04
N PRO A 433 -43.04 14.06 -14.25
CA PRO A 433 -42.02 13.88 -15.29
C PRO A 433 -41.07 12.69 -15.07
N ASN A 434 -41.06 12.09 -13.88
CA ASN A 434 -40.20 10.97 -13.50
C ASN A 434 -40.97 9.63 -13.36
N LEU A 435 -42.18 9.51 -13.93
CA LEU A 435 -42.98 8.29 -13.82
C LEU A 435 -42.47 7.14 -14.71
N SER A 436 -41.85 7.47 -15.85
CA SER A 436 -41.24 6.54 -16.81
C SER A 436 -40.11 5.70 -16.21
N GLY A 437 -40.12 4.39 -16.48
CA GLY A 437 -39.03 3.49 -16.13
C GLY A 437 -37.71 3.83 -16.84
N GLU A 438 -36.58 3.43 -16.25
CA GLU A 438 -35.27 3.53 -16.92
C GLU A 438 -35.13 2.43 -17.98
N ASN A 439 -34.40 2.71 -19.06
CA ASN A 439 -34.07 1.74 -20.09
C ASN A 439 -33.32 0.55 -19.47
N SER A 440 -33.92 -0.64 -19.59
CA SER A 440 -33.43 -1.86 -18.93
C SER A 440 -32.06 -2.33 -19.46
N VAL A 441 -31.78 -2.11 -20.75
CA VAL A 441 -30.49 -2.42 -21.39
C VAL A 441 -29.39 -1.48 -20.91
N TRP A 442 -29.70 -0.19 -20.74
CA TRP A 442 -28.80 0.78 -20.10
C TRP A 442 -28.47 0.38 -18.66
N LEU A 443 -29.51 0.06 -17.87
CA LEU A 443 -29.37 -0.32 -16.46
C LEU A 443 -28.50 -1.58 -16.30
N GLY A 444 -28.70 -2.60 -17.14
CA GLY A 444 -27.88 -3.80 -17.18
C GLY A 444 -26.40 -3.51 -17.51
N ASN A 445 -26.15 -2.67 -18.50
CA ASN A 445 -24.79 -2.27 -18.89
C ASN A 445 -24.10 -1.39 -17.83
N ALA A 446 -24.83 -0.49 -17.17
CA ALA A 446 -24.33 0.31 -16.06
C ALA A 446 -23.91 -0.58 -14.87
N ARG A 447 -24.77 -1.54 -14.48
CA ARG A 447 -24.47 -2.53 -13.42
C ARG A 447 -23.24 -3.37 -13.76
N ARG A 448 -23.12 -3.89 -14.99
CA ARG A 448 -21.93 -4.65 -15.44
C ARG A 448 -20.64 -3.82 -15.35
N ARG A 449 -20.66 -2.54 -15.75
CA ARG A 449 -19.51 -1.63 -15.61
C ARG A 449 -19.13 -1.39 -14.16
N MET A 450 -20.11 -1.14 -13.28
CA MET A 450 -19.87 -0.99 -11.84
C MET A 450 -19.24 -2.26 -11.23
N MET A 451 -19.76 -3.44 -11.57
CA MET A 451 -19.21 -4.73 -11.11
C MET A 451 -17.76 -4.95 -11.56
N ALA A 452 -17.42 -4.57 -12.80
CA ALA A 452 -16.05 -4.65 -13.30
C ALA A 452 -15.10 -3.70 -12.54
N PHE A 453 -15.53 -2.46 -12.26
CA PHE A 453 -14.74 -1.52 -11.45
C PHE A 453 -14.58 -1.99 -10.00
N SER A 454 -15.63 -2.52 -9.36
CA SER A 454 -15.53 -3.05 -7.99
C SER A 454 -14.61 -4.26 -7.91
N ALA A 455 -14.67 -5.18 -8.89
CA ALA A 455 -13.77 -6.33 -8.96
C ALA A 455 -12.30 -5.90 -9.14
N ALA A 456 -12.03 -4.95 -10.04
CA ALA A 456 -10.69 -4.40 -10.22
C ALA A 456 -10.16 -3.71 -8.94
N SER A 457 -11.01 -2.96 -8.22
CA SER A 457 -10.61 -2.36 -6.94
C SER A 457 -10.36 -3.40 -5.84
N ALA A 458 -11.12 -4.49 -5.79
CA ALA A 458 -10.94 -5.55 -4.80
C ALA A 458 -9.59 -6.28 -5.01
N VAL A 459 -9.24 -6.59 -6.27
CA VAL A 459 -7.92 -7.18 -6.61
C VAL A 459 -6.78 -6.23 -6.20
N LEU A 460 -6.91 -4.92 -6.47
CA LEU A 460 -5.90 -3.93 -6.11
C LEU A 460 -5.72 -3.83 -4.58
N VAL A 461 -6.81 -3.84 -3.82
CA VAL A 461 -6.77 -3.84 -2.34
C VAL A 461 -6.11 -5.11 -1.80
N VAL A 462 -6.42 -6.29 -2.35
CA VAL A 462 -5.77 -7.56 -1.94
C VAL A 462 -4.27 -7.54 -2.23
N LEU A 463 -3.84 -7.04 -3.40
CA LEU A 463 -2.42 -6.90 -3.74
C LEU A 463 -1.70 -5.91 -2.82
N ALA A 464 -2.33 -4.77 -2.49
CA ALA A 464 -1.76 -3.79 -1.56
C ALA A 464 -1.61 -4.37 -0.13
N ALA A 465 -2.62 -5.08 0.37
CA ALA A 465 -2.58 -5.73 1.68
C ALA A 465 -1.52 -6.84 1.73
N GLY A 466 -1.40 -7.66 0.68
CA GLY A 466 -0.37 -8.69 0.57
C GLY A 466 1.05 -8.11 0.53
N GLY A 467 1.26 -7.03 -0.21
CA GLY A 467 2.52 -6.28 -0.21
C GLY A 467 2.87 -5.73 1.18
N TRP A 468 1.94 -5.02 1.82
CA TRP A 468 2.11 -4.48 3.17
C TRP A 468 2.46 -5.56 4.19
N HIS A 469 1.76 -6.70 4.16
CA HIS A 469 2.03 -7.82 5.07
C HIS A 469 3.41 -8.45 4.85
N HIS A 470 3.83 -8.62 3.58
CA HIS A 470 5.16 -9.13 3.26
C HIS A 470 6.27 -8.23 3.81
N TYR A 471 6.19 -6.92 3.56
CA TYR A 471 7.18 -5.96 4.02
C TYR A 471 7.16 -5.76 5.54
N TYR A 472 5.98 -5.81 6.18
CA TYR A 472 5.87 -5.85 7.65
C TYR A 472 6.64 -7.04 8.24
N ASN A 473 6.41 -8.24 7.70
CA ASN A 473 7.04 -9.47 8.20
C ASN A 473 8.56 -9.46 7.97
N THR A 474 9.03 -8.99 6.81
CA THR A 474 10.47 -8.81 6.54
C THR A 474 11.13 -7.86 7.55
N ASN A 475 10.52 -6.70 7.80
CA ASN A 475 11.01 -5.71 8.78
C ASN A 475 10.97 -6.23 10.23
N TRP A 476 9.92 -6.96 10.59
CA TRP A 476 9.77 -7.60 11.91
C TRP A 476 10.87 -8.64 12.16
N ASN A 477 11.12 -9.53 11.20
CA ASN A 477 12.13 -10.58 11.32
C ASN A 477 13.56 -10.01 11.37
N ALA A 478 13.83 -8.88 10.70
CA ALA A 478 15.08 -8.14 10.87
C ALA A 478 15.25 -7.62 12.31
N GLY A 479 14.20 -7.05 12.90
CA GLY A 479 14.21 -6.57 14.28
C GLY A 479 14.39 -7.69 15.32
N VAL A 480 13.76 -8.85 15.09
CA VAL A 480 13.96 -10.05 15.93
C VAL A 480 15.42 -10.52 15.87
N ARG A 481 16.06 -10.51 14.70
CA ARG A 481 17.49 -10.85 14.56
C ARG A 481 18.40 -9.88 15.30
N VAL A 482 18.14 -8.57 15.23
CA VAL A 482 18.91 -7.58 16.03
C VAL A 482 18.79 -7.88 17.53
N LEU A 483 17.58 -8.18 18.02
CA LEU A 483 17.35 -8.51 19.43
C LEU A 483 18.03 -9.82 19.86
N GLU A 484 18.03 -10.84 18.98
CA GLU A 484 18.74 -12.11 19.19
C GLU A 484 20.26 -11.90 19.30
N GLN A 485 20.85 -11.16 18.37
CA GLN A 485 22.28 -10.86 18.38
C GLN A 485 22.70 -9.93 19.53
N ALA A 486 21.86 -8.97 19.91
CA ALA A 486 22.10 -8.14 21.11
C ALA A 486 22.11 -8.97 22.40
N ARG A 487 21.24 -9.99 22.50
CA ARG A 487 21.27 -10.96 23.62
C ARG A 487 22.50 -11.86 23.57
N ALA A 488 22.93 -12.29 22.38
CA ALA A 488 24.17 -13.05 22.22
C ALA A 488 25.39 -12.24 22.68
N PHE A 489 25.50 -10.96 22.27
CA PHE A 489 26.54 -10.04 22.73
C PHE A 489 26.57 -9.91 24.26
N MET A 490 25.43 -9.67 24.91
CA MET A 490 25.34 -9.56 26.38
C MET A 490 25.69 -10.85 27.13
N ALA A 491 25.66 -12.02 26.47
CA ALA A 491 26.02 -13.30 27.05
C ALA A 491 27.51 -13.66 26.90
N VAL A 492 28.29 -12.91 26.11
CA VAL A 492 29.72 -13.17 25.90
C VAL A 492 30.54 -12.51 27.01
N PRO A 493 31.27 -13.27 27.86
CA PRO A 493 32.17 -12.69 28.85
C PRO A 493 33.36 -11.99 28.17
N PRO A 494 33.92 -10.93 28.78
CA PRO A 494 35.08 -10.24 28.21
C PRO A 494 36.29 -11.20 28.10
N PRO A 495 36.97 -11.27 26.94
CA PRO A 495 38.12 -12.16 26.77
C PRO A 495 39.25 -11.82 27.76
N GLN A 496 39.87 -12.86 28.31
CA GLN A 496 40.98 -12.78 29.25
C GLN A 496 42.32 -13.07 28.55
N GLY A 497 43.38 -12.37 28.96
CA GLY A 497 44.71 -12.47 28.36
C GLY A 497 45.00 -11.36 27.33
N THR A 498 46.23 -11.33 26.81
CA THR A 498 46.63 -10.40 25.74
C THR A 498 46.27 -10.96 24.37
N ASP A 499 45.54 -10.18 23.57
CA ASP A 499 45.23 -10.48 22.17
C ASP A 499 46.18 -9.70 21.25
N ASP A 500 46.97 -10.44 20.45
CA ASP A 500 47.96 -9.90 19.50
C ASP A 500 47.51 -10.01 18.04
N TYR A 501 46.36 -10.65 17.78
CA TYR A 501 45.90 -10.99 16.43
C TYR A 501 44.43 -10.64 16.18
N GLY A 502 43.70 -10.19 17.20
CA GLY A 502 42.28 -9.83 17.18
C GLY A 502 41.31 -11.00 17.33
N ASN A 503 41.82 -12.23 17.49
CA ASN A 503 41.01 -13.44 17.44
C ASN A 503 40.20 -13.69 18.72
N LEU A 504 40.56 -13.08 19.85
CA LEU A 504 39.80 -13.20 21.10
C LEU A 504 38.64 -12.19 21.13
N GLN A 505 38.64 -11.16 20.28
CA GLN A 505 37.53 -10.22 20.16
C GLN A 505 36.38 -10.76 19.27
N LEU A 506 36.64 -11.77 18.41
CA LEU A 506 35.65 -12.30 17.46
C LEU A 506 34.29 -12.71 18.06
N PRO A 507 34.21 -13.40 19.22
CA PRO A 507 32.91 -13.75 19.82
C PRO A 507 32.08 -12.53 20.22
N LEU A 508 32.73 -11.40 20.51
CA LEU A 508 32.11 -10.13 20.88
C LEU A 508 31.75 -9.29 19.65
N LEU A 509 32.57 -9.33 18.59
CA LEU A 509 32.39 -8.54 17.36
C LEU A 509 31.39 -9.17 16.37
N ASN A 510 31.36 -10.50 16.26
CA ASN A 510 30.48 -11.20 15.31
C ASN A 510 28.99 -10.85 15.52
N PRO A 511 28.40 -10.93 16.75
CA PRO A 511 26.98 -10.62 16.93
C PRO A 511 26.63 -9.18 16.56
N VAL A 512 27.48 -8.20 16.91
CA VAL A 512 27.19 -6.79 16.62
C VAL A 512 27.30 -6.48 15.13
N ARG A 513 28.26 -7.08 14.40
CA ARG A 513 28.30 -7.05 12.93
C ARG A 513 27.05 -7.68 12.32
N ASP A 514 26.64 -8.85 12.80
CA ASP A 514 25.49 -9.56 12.22
C ASP A 514 24.17 -8.86 12.56
N ALA A 515 24.14 -8.05 13.62
CA ALA A 515 23.08 -7.10 13.93
C ALA A 515 23.08 -5.85 13.03
N THR A 516 24.23 -5.25 12.68
CA THR A 516 24.24 -4.12 11.71
C THR A 516 23.76 -4.60 10.33
N LEU A 517 24.19 -5.79 9.90
CA LEU A 517 23.79 -6.39 8.63
C LEU A 517 22.32 -6.87 8.59
N ALA A 518 21.63 -7.00 9.73
CA ALA A 518 20.26 -7.53 9.79
C ALA A 518 19.23 -6.68 9.02
N TYR A 519 19.46 -5.36 8.91
CA TYR A 519 18.65 -4.42 8.12
C TYR A 519 19.26 -4.09 6.74
N GLY A 520 20.43 -4.66 6.42
CA GLY A 520 21.25 -4.27 5.28
C GLY A 520 21.86 -2.87 5.43
N ASP A 521 22.33 -2.29 4.33
CA ASP A 521 22.67 -0.87 4.28
C ASP A 521 21.41 -0.04 4.55
N TRP A 522 21.40 0.63 5.70
CA TRP A 522 20.28 1.44 6.20
C TRP A 522 20.37 2.92 5.82
N GLY A 523 21.54 3.37 5.36
CA GLY A 523 21.77 4.77 4.95
C GLY A 523 21.08 5.08 3.62
N ASP A 524 21.27 4.21 2.63
CA ASP A 524 20.81 4.42 1.24
C ASP A 524 19.31 4.08 1.01
N ARG A 525 18.59 3.62 2.04
CA ARG A 525 17.16 3.26 2.02
C ARG A 525 16.25 4.49 2.18
N SER A 526 15.19 4.60 1.39
CA SER A 526 14.21 5.72 1.47
C SER A 526 13.30 5.68 2.72
N ARG A 527 12.75 6.83 3.13
CA ARG A 527 11.64 6.98 4.12
C ARG A 527 10.40 6.16 3.74
N PHE A 528 10.21 5.86 2.46
CA PHE A 528 9.10 5.02 1.95
C PHE A 528 9.57 3.65 1.45
N ALA A 529 10.81 3.23 1.78
CA ALA A 529 11.25 1.86 1.61
C ALA A 529 10.28 0.91 2.33
N ASP A 530 10.01 -0.24 1.72
CA ASP A 530 9.17 -1.29 2.29
C ASP A 530 7.77 -0.77 2.68
N PHE A 531 7.17 0.07 1.80
CA PHE A 531 5.92 0.84 2.01
C PHE A 531 5.94 1.82 3.21
N GLY A 532 7.11 2.20 3.71
CA GLY A 532 7.27 3.04 4.90
C GLY A 532 7.31 2.24 6.21
N LEU A 533 7.43 0.92 6.14
CA LEU A 533 7.54 0.04 7.31
C LEU A 533 8.99 -0.16 7.79
N TYR A 534 9.99 0.23 6.97
CA TYR A 534 11.42 0.00 7.23
C TYR A 534 11.93 0.74 8.48
N GLN A 535 12.31 -0.01 9.52
CA GLN A 535 12.83 0.49 10.80
C GLN A 535 14.35 0.54 10.88
N GLY A 536 15.08 0.08 9.85
CA GLY A 536 16.55 0.04 9.88
C GLY A 536 17.22 1.39 10.15
N ARG A 537 16.59 2.51 9.74
CA ARG A 537 17.06 3.86 10.07
C ARG A 537 16.93 4.27 11.53
N ASN A 538 16.03 3.64 12.30
CA ASN A 538 15.83 3.93 13.72
C ASN A 538 16.71 3.04 14.61
N ILE A 539 17.19 1.90 14.09
CA ILE A 539 17.93 0.88 14.85
C ILE A 539 19.41 0.82 14.42
N GLY A 540 19.67 0.86 13.12
CA GLY A 540 20.99 0.79 12.50
C GLY A 540 22.03 1.73 13.10
N PRO A 541 21.76 3.04 13.28
CA PRO A 541 22.73 3.98 13.86
C PRO A 541 23.30 3.53 15.22
N TYR A 542 22.43 3.05 16.11
CA TYR A 542 22.85 2.63 17.47
C TYR A 542 23.68 1.35 17.45
N VAL A 543 23.30 0.38 16.62
CA VAL A 543 24.02 -0.90 16.48
C VAL A 543 25.37 -0.68 15.80
N GLU A 544 25.42 0.20 14.78
CA GLU A 544 26.65 0.53 14.06
C GLU A 544 27.61 1.37 14.90
N GLN A 545 27.11 2.36 15.65
CA GLN A 545 27.93 3.10 16.62
C GLN A 545 28.54 2.16 17.66
N THR A 546 27.77 1.19 18.17
CA THR A 546 28.27 0.16 19.10
C THR A 546 29.35 -0.72 18.43
N TYR A 547 29.17 -1.09 17.16
CA TYR A 547 30.12 -1.89 16.41
C TYR A 547 31.45 -1.13 16.16
N LEU A 548 31.38 0.13 15.76
CA LEU A 548 32.55 1.00 15.57
C LEU A 548 33.33 1.21 16.87
N GLN A 549 32.63 1.50 17.97
CA GLN A 549 33.25 1.60 19.31
C GLN A 549 33.98 0.32 19.71
N LEU A 550 33.43 -0.87 19.45
CA LEU A 550 34.10 -2.14 19.73
C LEU A 550 35.32 -2.38 18.81
N LEU A 551 35.24 -1.98 17.54
CA LEU A 551 36.36 -2.05 16.61
C LEU A 551 37.52 -1.14 17.07
N GLU A 552 37.24 0.09 17.48
CA GLU A 552 38.26 1.05 17.88
C GLU A 552 38.78 0.87 19.32
N GLN A 553 37.92 0.49 20.28
CA GLN A 553 38.34 0.34 21.68
C GLN A 553 38.98 -1.02 21.97
N ARG A 554 38.76 -2.04 21.12
CA ARG A 554 39.23 -3.41 21.37
C ARG A 554 39.93 -4.07 20.19
N TYR A 555 39.34 -4.02 18.99
CA TYR A 555 39.89 -4.75 17.84
C TYR A 555 41.20 -4.13 17.33
N LEU A 556 41.17 -2.86 16.90
CA LEU A 556 42.36 -2.15 16.41
C LEU A 556 43.50 -2.07 17.45
N PRO A 557 43.25 -1.87 18.77
CA PRO A 557 44.30 -1.95 19.78
C PRO A 557 44.91 -3.35 19.92
N SER A 558 44.12 -4.44 19.81
CA SER A 558 44.68 -5.81 19.81
C SER A 558 45.58 -6.10 18.60
N LEU A 559 45.21 -5.60 17.41
CA LEU A 559 46.10 -5.66 16.24
C LEU A 559 47.36 -4.83 16.46
N SER A 560 47.22 -3.61 16.99
CA SER A 560 48.34 -2.70 17.27
C SER A 560 49.31 -3.27 18.31
N ASN A 561 48.83 -3.90 19.38
CA ASN A 561 49.65 -4.58 20.39
C ASN A 561 50.52 -5.66 19.77
N GLY A 562 49.95 -6.48 18.87
CA GLY A 562 50.70 -7.47 18.10
C GLY A 562 51.73 -6.82 17.17
N LEU A 563 51.33 -5.81 16.40
CA LEU A 563 52.25 -5.10 15.50
C LEU A 563 53.40 -4.41 16.23
N MET A 564 53.23 -3.96 17.49
CA MET A 564 54.36 -3.46 18.29
C MET A 564 55.35 -4.56 18.68
N LYS A 565 54.90 -5.79 18.91
CA LYS A 565 55.79 -6.94 19.12
C LYS A 565 56.56 -7.27 17.84
N ASP A 566 55.88 -7.29 16.68
CA ASP A 566 56.53 -7.45 15.38
C ASP A 566 57.58 -6.33 15.12
N LEU A 567 57.22 -5.06 15.40
CA LEU A 567 58.08 -3.88 15.20
C LEU A 567 59.34 -3.91 16.09
N ALA A 568 59.22 -4.43 17.32
CA ALA A 568 60.32 -4.60 18.25
C ALA A 568 61.21 -5.81 17.92
N ALA A 569 60.65 -6.87 17.33
CA ALA A 569 61.38 -8.07 16.92
C ALA A 569 62.10 -7.91 15.57
N ALA A 570 61.60 -7.06 14.67
CA ALA A 570 62.16 -6.88 13.33
C ALA A 570 63.59 -6.28 13.37
N PRO A 571 64.52 -6.75 12.51
CA PRO A 571 65.92 -6.30 12.56
C PRO A 571 66.07 -4.79 12.34
N PRO A 572 67.04 -4.13 13.02
CA PRO A 572 67.20 -2.68 12.92
C PRO A 572 67.57 -2.26 11.50
N GLY A 573 66.92 -1.23 10.98
CA GLY A 573 67.15 -0.76 9.61
C GLY A 573 66.73 -1.73 8.49
N SER A 574 65.79 -2.65 8.76
CA SER A 574 65.25 -3.58 7.75
C SER A 574 63.97 -3.07 7.08
N GLU A 575 63.70 -3.53 5.85
CA GLU A 575 62.40 -3.35 5.19
C GLU A 575 61.27 -4.11 5.92
N GLU A 576 61.58 -5.16 6.67
CA GLU A 576 60.60 -5.85 7.51
C GLU A 576 60.08 -4.89 8.59
N LYS A 577 60.98 -4.24 9.33
CA LYS A 577 60.64 -3.24 10.35
C LYS A 577 59.89 -2.03 9.75
N LEU A 578 60.30 -1.59 8.56
CA LEU A 578 59.62 -0.52 7.84
C LEU A 578 58.23 -0.93 7.36
N ALA A 579 58.04 -2.17 6.91
CA ALA A 579 56.73 -2.71 6.53
C ALA A 579 55.77 -2.82 7.73
N VAL A 580 56.25 -3.22 8.91
CA VAL A 580 55.43 -3.19 10.14
C VAL A 580 55.01 -1.75 10.47
N LEU A 581 55.97 -0.80 10.48
CA LEU A 581 55.71 0.61 10.77
C LEU A 581 54.73 1.24 9.77
N ARG A 582 54.86 0.88 8.49
CA ARG A 582 53.96 1.26 7.39
C ARG A 582 52.52 0.81 7.67
N VAL A 583 52.32 -0.43 8.11
CA VAL A 583 50.98 -0.95 8.46
C VAL A 583 50.43 -0.28 9.72
N ILE A 584 51.25 -0.04 10.75
CA ILE A 584 50.84 0.71 11.96
C ILE A 584 50.35 2.12 11.60
N ARG A 585 51.12 2.88 10.81
CA ARG A 585 50.74 4.23 10.34
C ARG A 585 49.47 4.21 9.49
N MET A 586 49.29 3.20 8.63
CA MET A 586 48.07 3.06 7.82
C MET A 586 46.82 2.67 8.63
N LEU A 587 46.96 1.93 9.73
CA LEU A 587 45.85 1.69 10.67
C LEU A 587 45.48 2.98 11.41
N GLU A 588 46.48 3.72 11.90
CA GLU A 588 46.35 4.98 12.64
C GLU A 588 45.70 6.12 11.83
N ASP A 589 46.18 6.35 10.60
CA ASP A 589 46.01 7.61 9.87
C ASP A 589 45.49 7.37 8.45
N LYS A 590 44.25 7.79 8.20
CA LYS A 590 43.57 7.55 6.92
C LYS A 590 44.18 8.33 5.75
N SER A 591 44.94 9.40 6.01
CA SER A 591 45.46 10.31 4.97
C SER A 591 46.47 9.67 4.01
N GLY A 592 47.16 8.61 4.44
CA GLY A 592 48.08 7.81 3.63
C GLY A 592 47.78 6.31 3.66
N ARG A 593 46.56 5.93 4.07
CA ARG A 593 46.10 4.55 4.19
C ARG A 593 45.96 3.91 2.81
N ASN A 594 46.66 2.79 2.59
CA ASN A 594 46.39 1.88 1.48
C ASN A 594 45.82 0.57 2.05
N ASP A 595 44.50 0.43 1.98
CA ASP A 595 43.77 -0.72 2.53
C ASP A 595 44.34 -2.06 2.07
N GLU A 596 44.70 -2.19 0.79
CA GLU A 596 45.17 -3.45 0.23
C GLU A 596 46.57 -3.83 0.75
N VAL A 597 47.44 -2.86 1.03
CA VAL A 597 48.74 -3.11 1.70
C VAL A 597 48.51 -3.63 3.13
N VAL A 598 47.60 -3.02 3.88
CA VAL A 598 47.24 -3.47 5.25
C VAL A 598 46.61 -4.86 5.21
N LYS A 599 45.63 -5.09 4.33
CA LYS A 599 44.95 -6.39 4.16
C LYS A 599 45.93 -7.48 3.76
N GLN A 600 46.85 -7.25 2.82
CA GLN A 600 47.82 -8.25 2.37
C GLN A 600 48.82 -8.60 3.49
N TYR A 601 49.31 -7.62 4.25
CA TYR A 601 50.18 -7.87 5.40
C TYR A 601 49.45 -8.67 6.49
N MET A 602 48.25 -8.26 6.88
CA MET A 602 47.46 -8.95 7.90
C MET A 602 46.99 -10.34 7.43
N ALA A 603 46.68 -10.52 6.15
CA ALA A 603 46.38 -11.83 5.56
C ALA A 603 47.58 -12.79 5.66
N LYS A 604 48.80 -12.32 5.38
CA LYS A 604 50.02 -13.11 5.58
C LYS A 604 50.18 -13.50 7.06
N ARG A 605 50.14 -12.51 7.96
CA ARG A 605 50.30 -12.67 9.41
C ARG A 605 49.27 -13.65 10.02
N TRP A 606 48.01 -13.57 9.60
CA TRP A 606 46.96 -14.50 10.02
C TRP A 606 47.01 -15.85 9.31
N SER A 607 47.56 -15.93 8.09
CA SER A 607 47.84 -17.21 7.43
C SER A 607 48.87 -18.01 8.24
N GLU A 608 49.96 -17.37 8.64
CA GLU A 608 51.05 -17.94 9.42
C GLU A 608 50.59 -18.38 10.83
N GLN A 609 49.84 -17.54 11.56
CA GLN A 609 49.36 -17.88 12.90
C GLN A 609 48.16 -18.86 12.91
N PHE A 610 47.28 -18.81 11.90
CA PHE A 610 46.03 -19.57 11.86
C PHE A 610 45.94 -20.56 10.69
N HIS A 611 47.06 -21.19 10.33
CA HIS A 611 47.11 -22.24 9.30
C HIS A 611 45.92 -23.22 9.41
N GLY A 612 45.22 -23.41 8.28
CA GLY A 612 44.02 -24.27 8.18
C GLY A 612 42.69 -23.65 8.65
N LYS A 613 42.69 -22.63 9.51
CA LYS A 613 41.47 -22.06 10.13
C LYS A 613 40.88 -20.91 9.30
N ARG A 614 40.43 -21.23 8.08
CA ARG A 614 39.92 -20.24 7.10
C ARG A 614 38.82 -19.33 7.65
N ASP A 615 37.89 -19.84 8.45
CA ASP A 615 36.75 -19.06 8.95
C ASP A 615 37.19 -17.94 9.90
N ILE A 616 38.20 -18.19 10.74
CA ILE A 616 38.80 -17.18 11.63
C ILE A 616 39.49 -16.10 10.79
N GLN A 617 40.27 -16.49 9.79
CA GLN A 617 40.94 -15.54 8.88
C GLN A 617 39.93 -14.66 8.13
N ALA A 618 38.82 -15.25 7.65
CA ALA A 618 37.76 -14.52 6.95
C ALA A 618 36.99 -13.57 7.88
N GLN A 619 36.67 -13.99 9.11
CA GLN A 619 36.02 -13.12 10.11
C GLN A 619 36.93 -11.94 10.47
N LEU A 620 38.20 -12.19 10.80
CA LEU A 620 39.19 -11.13 11.07
C LEU A 620 39.29 -10.16 9.89
N MET A 621 39.39 -10.65 8.65
CA MET A 621 39.44 -9.80 7.47
C MET A 621 38.17 -8.96 7.29
N SER A 622 36.98 -9.49 7.61
CA SER A 622 35.72 -8.73 7.53
C SER A 622 35.65 -7.59 8.54
N HIS A 623 36.16 -7.79 9.77
CA HIS A 623 36.22 -6.74 10.78
C HIS A 623 37.27 -5.68 10.44
N LEU A 624 38.43 -6.08 9.89
CA LEU A 624 39.48 -5.17 9.43
C LEU A 624 39.05 -4.33 8.23
N ASP A 625 38.43 -4.93 7.20
CA ASP A 625 37.91 -4.21 6.03
C ASP A 625 36.78 -3.22 6.41
N TYR A 626 35.97 -3.54 7.42
CA TYR A 626 34.99 -2.59 7.96
C TYR A 626 35.66 -1.44 8.73
N ALA A 627 36.65 -1.74 9.58
CA ALA A 627 37.36 -0.72 10.35
C ALA A 627 38.11 0.28 9.44
N LEU A 628 38.90 -0.22 8.48
CA LEU A 628 39.68 0.60 7.54
C LEU A 628 38.82 1.60 6.74
N LYS A 629 37.55 1.27 6.47
CA LYS A 629 36.61 2.16 5.78
C LYS A 629 36.08 3.27 6.68
N HIS A 630 35.84 3.00 7.96
CA HIS A 630 35.04 3.87 8.82
C HIS A 630 35.82 4.62 9.92
N THR A 631 36.96 4.13 10.41
CA THR A 631 37.71 4.74 11.54
C THR A 631 38.89 5.62 11.10
N ASP A 632 39.27 6.64 11.89
CA ASP A 632 40.42 7.51 11.61
C ASP A 632 41.00 8.14 12.90
N TRP A 633 41.72 7.34 13.68
CA TRP A 633 42.32 7.75 14.96
C TRP A 633 43.23 8.98 14.86
N HIS A 634 43.82 9.26 13.69
CA HIS A 634 44.56 10.50 13.49
C HIS A 634 43.64 11.70 13.40
N ALA A 635 42.59 11.66 12.57
CA ALA A 635 41.61 12.75 12.51
C ALA A 635 40.89 12.97 13.87
N GLU A 636 40.52 11.89 14.56
CA GLU A 636 39.90 11.96 15.90
C GLU A 636 40.79 12.71 16.91
N ARG A 637 42.09 12.37 16.98
CA ARG A 637 43.06 13.08 17.84
C ARG A 637 43.28 14.53 17.44
N GLN A 638 43.37 14.83 16.14
CA GLN A 638 43.50 16.21 15.63
C GLN A 638 42.24 17.05 15.92
N ALA A 639 41.08 16.41 16.08
CA ALA A 639 39.84 17.05 16.54
C ALA A 639 39.74 17.22 18.06
N GLY A 640 40.72 16.72 18.84
CA GLY A 640 40.78 16.84 20.29
C GLY A 640 40.07 15.73 21.08
N ASP A 641 39.76 14.60 20.45
CA ASP A 641 39.09 13.48 21.13
C ASP A 641 40.00 12.81 22.18
N GLY A 642 39.61 12.90 23.45
CA GLY A 642 40.38 12.38 24.59
C GLY A 642 40.47 10.85 24.64
N ASP A 643 39.48 10.14 24.11
CA ASP A 643 39.50 8.68 24.03
C ASP A 643 40.43 8.25 22.89
N ALA A 644 40.46 8.96 21.76
CA ALA A 644 41.45 8.73 20.69
C ALA A 644 42.89 9.01 21.16
N ILE A 645 43.10 10.09 21.92
CA ILE A 645 44.42 10.44 22.49
C ILE A 645 44.89 9.35 23.47
N SER A 646 44.03 8.93 24.40
CA SER A 646 44.38 7.91 25.40
C SER A 646 44.61 6.53 24.76
N ARG A 647 43.78 6.12 23.78
CA ARG A 647 43.96 4.89 23.00
C ARG A 647 45.31 4.84 22.26
N TRP A 648 45.80 5.97 21.73
CA TRP A 648 47.10 6.01 21.03
C TRP A 648 48.32 6.13 21.95
N THR A 649 48.17 6.67 23.16
CA THR A 649 49.30 6.99 24.06
C THR A 649 50.32 5.86 24.28
N PRO A 650 49.97 4.56 24.36
CA PRO A 650 50.94 3.46 24.46
C PRO A 650 51.83 3.26 23.23
N TYR A 651 51.35 3.67 22.05
CA TYR A 651 51.93 3.38 20.73
C TYR A 651 52.88 4.47 20.24
N ASP A 652 52.70 5.70 20.71
CA ASP A 652 53.42 6.90 20.24
C ASP A 652 54.95 6.81 20.37
N LYS A 653 55.45 6.32 21.50
CA LYS A 653 56.91 6.19 21.73
C LYS A 653 57.56 5.12 20.82
N PRO A 654 57.09 3.85 20.78
CA PRO A 654 57.59 2.86 19.83
C PRO A 654 57.57 3.32 18.38
N VAL A 655 56.49 3.99 17.94
CA VAL A 655 56.37 4.54 16.57
C VAL A 655 57.39 5.62 16.32
N THR A 656 57.47 6.66 17.16
CA THR A 656 58.40 7.77 16.95
C THR A 656 59.86 7.34 17.06
N ASP A 657 60.20 6.35 17.89
CA ASP A 657 61.56 5.81 17.96
C ASP A 657 61.91 4.95 16.74
N ALA A 658 60.97 4.14 16.21
CA ALA A 658 61.16 3.44 14.94
C ALA A 658 61.28 4.42 13.75
N GLN A 659 60.54 5.53 13.75
CA GLN A 659 60.69 6.61 12.76
C GLN A 659 62.08 7.26 12.85
N LYS A 660 62.57 7.58 14.05
CA LYS A 660 63.94 8.11 14.28
C LYS A 660 65.04 7.11 13.93
N GLU A 661 64.77 5.82 13.96
CA GLU A 661 65.71 4.78 13.52
C GLU A 661 65.76 4.70 11.99
N LEU A 662 64.61 4.49 11.34
CA LEU A 662 64.53 4.24 9.90
C LEU A 662 64.80 5.49 9.05
N SER A 663 64.57 6.70 9.58
CA SER A 663 64.95 7.96 8.92
C SER A 663 66.46 8.18 8.80
N LYS A 664 67.29 7.44 9.57
CA LYS A 664 68.76 7.44 9.40
C LYS A 664 69.21 6.74 8.12
N LEU A 665 68.35 5.91 7.52
CA LEU A 665 68.64 5.30 6.23
C LEU A 665 68.29 6.28 5.09
N PRO A 666 69.23 6.57 4.18
CA PRO A 666 68.95 7.38 3.00
C PRO A 666 67.78 6.82 2.18
N VAL A 667 66.99 7.71 1.59
CA VAL A 667 65.74 7.36 0.88
C VAL A 667 65.97 6.26 -0.16
N TYR A 668 66.98 6.44 -1.00
CA TYR A 668 67.38 5.49 -2.05
C TYR A 668 67.80 4.11 -1.52
N GLN A 669 68.35 4.01 -0.31
CA GLN A 669 68.72 2.72 0.29
C GLN A 669 67.47 1.93 0.73
N ARG A 670 66.50 2.59 1.39
CA ARG A 670 65.22 1.97 1.79
C ARG A 670 64.43 1.52 0.56
N VAL A 671 64.33 2.39 -0.43
CA VAL A 671 63.68 2.12 -1.72
C VAL A 671 64.31 0.93 -2.45
N TYR A 672 65.65 0.86 -2.50
CA TYR A 672 66.37 -0.27 -3.09
C TYR A 672 66.14 -1.57 -2.32
N GLN A 673 66.08 -1.53 -0.98
CA GLN A 673 65.73 -2.68 -0.15
C GLN A 673 64.30 -3.16 -0.44
N SER A 674 63.30 -2.27 -0.49
CA SER A 674 61.91 -2.64 -0.79
C SER A 674 61.76 -3.24 -2.19
N LEU A 675 62.37 -2.63 -3.23
CA LEU A 675 62.40 -3.22 -4.58
C LEU A 675 63.09 -4.59 -4.61
N LYS A 676 64.24 -4.75 -3.93
CA LYS A 676 64.96 -6.03 -3.88
C LYS A 676 64.10 -7.12 -3.22
N THR A 677 63.43 -6.81 -2.12
CA THR A 677 62.55 -7.75 -1.42
C THR A 677 61.31 -8.11 -2.25
N ARG A 678 60.66 -7.12 -2.88
CA ARG A 678 59.52 -7.36 -3.81
C ARG A 678 59.94 -8.20 -5.02
N ALA A 679 61.14 -7.99 -5.56
CA ALA A 679 61.64 -8.71 -6.72
C ALA A 679 61.69 -10.24 -6.52
N LEU A 680 61.97 -10.71 -5.28
CA LEU A 680 62.00 -12.13 -4.94
C LEU A 680 60.65 -12.86 -5.13
N GLY A 681 59.54 -12.12 -5.14
CA GLY A 681 58.20 -12.67 -5.39
C GLY A 681 57.67 -12.48 -6.83
N VAL A 682 58.42 -11.78 -7.69
CA VAL A 682 57.97 -11.37 -9.04
C VAL A 682 58.90 -11.86 -10.15
N LEU A 683 60.20 -11.96 -9.86
CA LEU A 683 61.19 -12.54 -10.77
C LEU A 683 61.21 -14.07 -10.63
N PRO A 684 61.57 -14.81 -11.71
CA PRO A 684 61.88 -16.23 -11.57
C PRO A 684 63.16 -16.42 -10.73
N ALA A 685 63.42 -17.68 -10.35
CA ALA A 685 64.57 -18.07 -9.53
C ALA A 685 65.93 -17.56 -10.09
N ASP A 686 66.89 -17.42 -9.17
CA ASP A 686 68.20 -16.83 -9.43
C ASP A 686 69.01 -17.58 -10.50
N LEU A 687 69.82 -16.83 -11.25
CA LEU A 687 70.47 -17.29 -12.46
C LEU A 687 71.74 -18.09 -12.14
N ASN A 688 71.63 -19.41 -12.12
CA ASN A 688 72.79 -20.30 -12.05
C ASN A 688 73.57 -20.32 -13.38
N LEU A 689 74.82 -19.87 -13.35
CA LEU A 689 75.70 -19.81 -14.51
C LEU A 689 76.09 -21.19 -15.05
N ARG A 690 76.16 -22.23 -14.20
CA ARG A 690 76.43 -23.62 -14.64
C ARG A 690 75.30 -24.11 -15.56
N ASP A 691 74.05 -23.89 -15.16
CA ASP A 691 72.86 -24.32 -15.92
C ASP A 691 72.69 -23.54 -17.24
N GLN A 692 73.11 -22.27 -17.28
CA GLN A 692 73.06 -21.44 -18.49
C GLN A 692 74.10 -21.81 -19.55
N VAL A 693 75.28 -22.29 -19.14
CA VAL A 693 76.31 -22.81 -20.07
C VAL A 693 76.02 -24.26 -20.44
N GLY A 694 75.36 -25.02 -19.55
CA GLY A 694 74.97 -26.41 -19.78
C GLY A 694 76.09 -27.42 -19.45
N PRO A 695 75.94 -28.68 -19.87
CA PRO A 695 76.76 -29.81 -19.37
C PRO A 695 78.24 -29.77 -19.78
N THR A 696 78.67 -28.80 -20.59
CA THR A 696 80.08 -28.56 -20.92
C THR A 696 80.77 -27.57 -19.97
N PHE A 697 80.05 -26.95 -19.02
CA PHE A 697 80.62 -25.98 -18.08
C PHE A 697 81.80 -26.57 -17.29
N ASP A 698 81.57 -27.69 -16.60
CA ASP A 698 82.58 -28.35 -15.75
C ASP A 698 83.70 -29.06 -16.55
N GLN A 699 83.66 -29.01 -17.90
CA GLN A 699 84.76 -29.44 -18.78
C GLN A 699 85.76 -28.31 -19.08
N VAL A 700 85.35 -27.05 -18.90
CA VAL A 700 86.11 -25.85 -19.30
C VAL A 700 86.42 -24.94 -18.11
N PHE A 701 85.55 -24.93 -17.10
CA PHE A 701 85.65 -24.07 -15.93
C PHE A 701 85.64 -24.89 -14.64
N THR A 702 86.54 -24.56 -13.72
CA THR A 702 86.50 -25.04 -12.33
C THR A 702 86.06 -23.92 -11.41
N SER A 703 85.09 -24.21 -10.55
CA SER A 703 84.55 -23.26 -9.58
C SER A 703 85.34 -23.31 -8.28
N ALA A 704 85.62 -22.14 -7.71
CA ALA A 704 86.24 -22.01 -6.38
C ALA A 704 85.20 -21.83 -5.26
N ASP A 705 83.94 -21.51 -5.61
CA ASP A 705 82.84 -21.23 -4.68
C ASP A 705 81.52 -21.28 -5.47
N ASP A 706 80.83 -22.41 -5.43
CA ASP A 706 79.61 -22.64 -6.21
C ASP A 706 78.46 -21.68 -5.86
N SER A 707 78.49 -21.06 -4.66
CA SER A 707 77.50 -20.03 -4.31
C SER A 707 77.61 -18.78 -5.20
N ARG A 708 78.80 -18.51 -5.77
CA ARG A 708 79.06 -17.37 -6.66
C ARG A 708 78.71 -17.65 -8.12
N LEU A 709 78.35 -18.89 -8.47
CA LEU A 709 77.75 -19.23 -9.76
C LEU A 709 76.28 -18.81 -9.83
N ILE A 710 75.64 -18.55 -8.70
CA ILE A 710 74.23 -18.11 -8.61
C ILE A 710 74.20 -16.59 -8.58
N VAL A 711 73.73 -15.98 -9.68
CA VAL A 711 73.57 -14.52 -9.79
C VAL A 711 72.11 -14.15 -9.50
N PRO A 712 71.83 -13.34 -8.46
CA PRO A 712 70.45 -12.96 -8.13
C PRO A 712 69.71 -12.36 -9.33
N GLN A 713 68.51 -12.86 -9.64
CA GLN A 713 67.82 -12.56 -10.90
C GLN A 713 67.52 -11.06 -11.07
N PHE A 714 67.36 -10.35 -9.95
CA PHE A 714 67.24 -8.89 -9.87
C PHE A 714 68.46 -8.13 -10.42
N LEU A 715 69.67 -8.69 -10.27
CA LEU A 715 70.93 -8.09 -10.73
C LEU A 715 71.27 -8.45 -12.19
N THR A 716 70.52 -9.36 -12.82
CA THR A 716 70.75 -9.71 -14.22
C THR A 716 70.17 -8.66 -15.16
N ARG A 717 70.59 -8.70 -16.44
CA ARG A 717 69.96 -7.88 -17.49
C ARG A 717 68.44 -8.11 -17.55
N TYR A 718 67.96 -9.32 -17.26
CA TYR A 718 66.53 -9.60 -17.21
C TYR A 718 65.86 -8.83 -16.07
N GLY A 719 66.33 -8.97 -14.82
CA GLY A 719 65.78 -8.22 -13.67
C GLY A 719 65.81 -6.71 -13.88
N LEU A 720 66.90 -6.18 -14.46
CA LEU A 720 67.02 -4.77 -14.78
C LEU A 720 65.96 -4.31 -15.81
N GLN A 721 65.83 -4.99 -16.95
CA GLN A 721 64.97 -4.55 -18.06
C GLN A 721 63.49 -4.98 -17.93
N SER A 722 63.21 -6.10 -17.26
CA SER A 722 61.86 -6.65 -17.12
C SER A 722 61.13 -6.13 -15.88
N TYR A 723 61.86 -5.77 -14.82
CA TYR A 723 61.34 -5.31 -13.53
C TYR A 723 61.85 -3.90 -13.18
N PHE A 724 63.13 -3.73 -12.80
CA PHE A 724 63.63 -2.50 -12.18
C PHE A 724 63.37 -1.22 -13.01
N VAL A 725 63.66 -1.24 -14.32
CA VAL A 725 63.46 -0.09 -15.22
C VAL A 725 61.97 0.20 -15.50
N LYS A 726 61.06 -0.75 -15.24
CA LYS A 726 59.61 -0.51 -15.33
C LYS A 726 59.03 0.07 -14.04
N GLN A 727 59.67 -0.15 -12.89
CA GLN A 727 59.20 0.33 -11.59
C GLN A 727 59.41 1.83 -11.35
N ARG A 728 59.65 2.64 -12.39
CA ARG A 728 60.01 4.07 -12.25
C ARG A 728 58.92 4.95 -11.66
N ASP A 729 57.65 4.58 -11.82
CA ASP A 729 56.53 5.32 -11.25
C ASP A 729 56.15 4.77 -9.87
N GLU A 730 56.10 3.45 -9.69
CA GLU A 730 55.94 2.79 -8.37
C GLU A 730 57.05 3.26 -7.39
N LEU A 731 58.28 3.46 -7.88
CA LEU A 731 59.41 4.03 -7.14
C LEU A 731 59.08 5.39 -6.50
N VAL A 732 58.39 6.27 -7.22
CA VAL A 732 58.05 7.61 -6.72
C VAL A 732 56.95 7.53 -5.68
N GLU A 733 55.92 6.69 -5.91
CA GLU A 733 54.85 6.48 -4.95
C GLU A 733 55.35 5.84 -3.65
N LEU A 734 56.27 4.88 -3.74
CA LEU A 734 56.94 4.30 -2.56
C LEU A 734 57.77 5.34 -1.81
N THR A 735 58.51 6.23 -2.49
CA THR A 735 59.21 7.33 -1.79
C THR A 735 58.27 8.31 -1.08
N ALA A 736 57.06 8.52 -1.59
CA ALA A 736 56.09 9.42 -0.98
C ALA A 736 55.45 8.77 0.25
N MET A 737 55.02 7.52 0.10
CA MET A 737 54.40 6.72 1.15
C MET A 737 55.37 6.49 2.31
N ASP A 738 56.61 6.09 2.04
CA ASP A 738 57.61 5.85 3.09
C ASP A 738 58.08 7.14 3.78
N SER A 739 58.05 8.30 3.10
CA SER A 739 58.29 9.60 3.76
C SER A 739 57.18 10.00 4.72
N TRP A 740 55.91 9.73 4.37
CA TRP A 740 54.75 9.94 5.25
C TRP A 740 54.69 8.93 6.41
N VAL A 741 55.09 7.67 6.19
CA VAL A 741 55.25 6.66 7.26
C VAL A 741 56.30 7.12 8.29
N LEU A 742 57.40 7.71 7.82
CA LEU A 742 58.46 8.24 8.67
C LEU A 742 58.19 9.65 9.23
N ASN A 743 57.00 10.22 9.00
CA ASN A 743 56.63 11.58 9.43
C ASN A 743 57.59 12.68 8.92
N LEU A 744 58.17 12.46 7.74
CA LEU A 744 59.01 13.43 7.02
C LEU A 744 58.18 14.34 6.11
N THR A 745 57.00 13.87 5.68
CA THR A 745 56.03 14.62 4.87
C THR A 745 54.61 14.48 5.44
N ARG A 746 53.80 15.55 5.32
CA ARG A 746 52.39 15.56 5.78
C ARG A 746 51.40 14.94 4.78
N SER A 747 51.85 14.54 3.59
CA SER A 747 51.02 13.99 2.52
C SER A 747 51.77 12.92 1.72
N VAL A 748 51.01 11.97 1.17
CA VAL A 748 51.50 10.92 0.24
C VAL A 748 51.51 11.41 -1.22
N HIS A 749 50.91 12.55 -1.53
CA HIS A 749 50.93 13.14 -2.87
C HIS A 749 52.05 14.18 -3.01
N TYR A 750 53.03 13.88 -3.86
CA TYR A 750 54.04 14.82 -4.38
C TYR A 750 53.54 15.53 -5.65
N SER A 751 53.92 16.80 -5.82
CA SER A 751 53.67 17.56 -7.05
C SER A 751 54.59 17.09 -8.18
N ASP A 752 54.24 17.36 -9.43
CA ASP A 752 55.05 16.94 -10.59
C ASP A 752 56.48 17.52 -10.59
N ALA A 753 56.68 18.67 -9.93
CA ALA A 753 58.01 19.23 -9.69
C ALA A 753 58.83 18.40 -8.69
N ASP A 754 58.22 18.00 -7.57
CA ASP A 754 58.86 17.14 -6.57
C ASP A 754 59.17 15.75 -7.16
N ARG A 755 58.22 15.19 -7.94
CA ARG A 755 58.40 13.92 -8.67
C ARG A 755 59.61 13.99 -9.61
N ALA A 756 59.73 15.07 -10.38
CA ALA A 756 60.85 15.27 -11.30
C ALA A 756 62.20 15.42 -10.58
N GLU A 757 62.25 16.14 -9.45
CA GLU A 757 63.49 16.34 -8.70
C GLU A 757 63.91 15.07 -7.93
N ILE A 758 62.96 14.28 -7.39
CA ILE A 758 63.24 12.95 -6.82
C ILE A 758 63.81 12.01 -7.91
N GLN A 759 63.21 11.97 -9.10
CA GLN A 759 63.72 11.19 -10.22
C GLN A 759 65.11 11.65 -10.70
N ARG A 760 65.43 12.94 -10.56
CA ARG A 760 66.74 13.52 -10.91
C ARG A 760 67.82 13.08 -9.92
N GLN A 761 67.54 13.16 -8.62
CA GLN A 761 68.48 12.79 -7.56
C GLN A 761 68.76 11.28 -7.52
N GLN A 762 67.80 10.44 -7.92
CA GLN A 762 67.99 8.98 -8.04
C GLN A 762 68.98 8.57 -9.15
N LEU A 763 69.40 9.48 -10.04
CA LEU A 763 70.33 9.21 -11.15
C LEU A 763 71.67 9.96 -11.03
N SER A 764 71.87 10.73 -9.96
CA SER A 764 73.14 11.40 -9.64
C SER A 764 73.93 10.61 -8.60
N PHE A 765 75.15 10.20 -8.96
CA PHE A 765 76.16 9.73 -8.00
C PHE A 765 76.63 10.91 -7.13
N ALA A 766 77.02 10.63 -5.89
CA ALA A 766 77.49 11.62 -4.90
C ALA A 766 78.98 11.46 -4.58
N GLU A 767 79.56 12.43 -3.85
CA GLU A 767 80.96 12.36 -3.38
C GLU A 767 81.24 11.12 -2.49
N SER A 768 80.22 10.61 -1.79
CA SER A 768 80.29 9.34 -1.05
C SER A 768 80.66 8.13 -1.92
N ASP A 769 80.35 8.21 -3.21
CA ASP A 769 80.41 7.07 -4.12
C ASP A 769 81.74 7.01 -4.87
N LEU A 770 82.60 8.04 -4.74
CA LEU A 770 83.93 8.11 -5.35
C LEU A 770 84.76 6.81 -5.15
N PRO A 771 84.84 6.22 -3.94
CA PRO A 771 85.58 4.97 -3.72
C PRO A 771 85.01 3.77 -4.49
N LEU A 772 83.69 3.74 -4.72
CA LEU A 772 83.04 2.72 -5.54
C LEU A 772 83.23 3.01 -7.03
N LEU A 773 83.20 4.27 -7.46
CA LEU A 773 83.51 4.68 -8.83
C LEU A 773 84.96 4.33 -9.22
N TYR A 774 85.95 4.58 -8.36
CA TYR A 774 87.34 4.15 -8.57
C TYR A 774 87.47 2.62 -8.70
N ARG A 775 86.82 1.85 -7.80
CA ARG A 775 86.83 0.38 -7.87
C ARG A 775 86.16 -0.13 -9.15
N THR A 776 85.06 0.50 -9.55
CA THR A 776 84.29 0.15 -10.76
C THR A 776 85.07 0.49 -12.02
N GLU A 777 85.70 1.66 -12.09
CA GLU A 777 86.62 2.02 -13.17
C GLU A 777 87.75 1.00 -13.29
N ARG A 778 88.39 0.64 -12.17
CA ARG A 778 89.52 -0.29 -12.19
C ARG A 778 89.11 -1.71 -12.61
N ALA A 779 87.93 -2.17 -12.20
CA ALA A 779 87.35 -3.42 -12.68
C ALA A 779 87.01 -3.36 -14.18
N LEU A 780 86.40 -2.26 -14.65
CA LEU A 780 86.06 -2.06 -16.06
C LEU A 780 87.30 -1.94 -16.95
N GLN A 781 88.39 -1.33 -16.48
CA GLN A 781 89.70 -1.35 -17.16
C GLN A 781 90.18 -2.78 -17.36
N LEU A 782 90.32 -3.55 -16.26
CA LEU A 782 90.77 -4.95 -16.31
C LEU A 782 89.89 -5.84 -17.19
N ILE A 783 88.58 -5.56 -17.23
CA ILE A 783 87.62 -6.24 -18.11
C ILE A 783 87.82 -5.83 -19.58
N CYS A 784 88.00 -4.54 -19.90
CA CYS A 784 88.30 -4.09 -21.26
C CYS A 784 89.63 -4.66 -21.75
N ASP A 785 90.69 -4.56 -20.94
CA ASP A 785 92.03 -5.10 -21.23
C ASP A 785 91.97 -6.61 -21.52
N LYS A 786 91.13 -7.36 -20.79
CA LYS A 786 90.94 -8.80 -21.03
C LYS A 786 90.05 -9.13 -22.22
N LEU A 787 89.01 -8.34 -22.49
CA LEU A 787 88.15 -8.54 -23.66
C LEU A 787 88.88 -8.23 -24.97
N GLN A 788 89.82 -7.28 -24.97
CA GLN A 788 90.68 -6.97 -26.11
C GLN A 788 91.77 -8.05 -26.35
N GLN A 789 91.99 -8.97 -25.40
CA GLN A 789 92.92 -10.10 -25.53
C GLN A 789 92.25 -11.39 -26.02
N VAL A 790 90.97 -11.38 -26.38
CA VAL A 790 90.19 -12.58 -26.77
C VAL A 790 89.44 -12.36 -28.07
N GLU A 791 89.59 -13.28 -29.04
CA GLU A 791 88.92 -13.22 -30.35
C GLU A 791 87.40 -13.54 -30.25
N LEU A 792 86.62 -12.55 -29.83
CA LEU A 792 85.17 -12.66 -29.73
C LEU A 792 84.47 -12.31 -31.06
N LYS A 793 83.67 -13.24 -31.60
CA LYS A 793 82.85 -13.03 -32.82
C LYS A 793 81.93 -11.80 -32.78
N ARG A 794 81.66 -11.25 -31.59
CA ARG A 794 81.09 -9.91 -31.37
C ARG A 794 81.75 -9.30 -30.14
N ALA A 795 82.57 -8.26 -30.31
CA ALA A 795 83.14 -7.51 -29.20
C ALA A 795 82.04 -6.73 -28.44
N PRO A 796 81.89 -6.93 -27.11
CA PRO A 796 80.98 -6.12 -26.30
C PRO A 796 81.60 -4.75 -26.03
N ARG A 797 80.87 -3.66 -26.34
CA ARG A 797 81.34 -2.27 -26.18
C ARG A 797 81.34 -1.80 -24.72
N VAL A 798 82.23 -2.38 -23.91
CA VAL A 798 82.38 -2.04 -22.48
C VAL A 798 83.10 -0.68 -22.30
N GLU A 799 83.87 -0.22 -23.29
CA GLU A 799 84.60 1.05 -23.22
C GLU A 799 83.67 2.24 -22.99
N ASN A 800 82.48 2.24 -23.59
CA ASN A 800 81.46 3.29 -23.38
C ASN A 800 81.06 3.41 -21.90
N LEU A 801 81.02 2.29 -21.18
CA LEU A 801 80.64 2.25 -19.76
C LEU A 801 81.82 2.61 -18.85
N LEU A 802 83.04 2.23 -19.23
CA LEU A 802 84.27 2.74 -18.62
C LEU A 802 84.38 4.27 -18.75
N TYR A 803 84.19 4.83 -19.96
CA TYR A 803 84.18 6.27 -20.19
C TYR A 803 83.06 6.98 -19.41
N PHE A 804 81.88 6.37 -19.26
CA PHE A 804 80.80 6.91 -18.43
C PHE A 804 81.22 7.00 -16.96
N VAL A 805 81.76 5.93 -16.38
CA VAL A 805 82.25 5.92 -14.98
C VAL A 805 83.39 6.93 -14.80
N GLN A 806 84.35 6.99 -15.71
CA GLN A 806 85.46 7.96 -15.67
C GLN A 806 84.99 9.41 -15.74
N ASN A 807 84.08 9.74 -16.65
CA ASN A 807 83.54 11.10 -16.77
C ASN A 807 82.64 11.48 -15.59
N THR A 808 81.97 10.51 -14.97
CA THR A 808 81.15 10.72 -13.77
C THR A 808 82.02 10.94 -12.54
N ARG A 809 83.08 10.13 -12.37
CA ARG A 809 84.12 10.33 -11.35
C ARG A 809 84.77 11.71 -11.49
N LYS A 810 85.20 12.11 -12.70
CA LYS A 810 85.76 13.45 -12.99
C LYS A 810 84.82 14.63 -12.77
N ARG A 811 83.51 14.40 -12.63
CA ARG A 811 82.51 15.42 -12.26
C ARG A 811 82.29 15.53 -10.75
N LEU A 812 82.76 14.55 -9.98
CA LEU A 812 82.60 14.43 -8.53
C LEU A 812 83.95 14.50 -7.79
N GLU A 813 85.07 14.38 -8.50
CA GLU A 813 86.40 14.79 -8.03
C GLU A 813 86.42 16.33 -7.92
N PRO A 814 86.54 16.91 -6.70
CA PRO A 814 86.59 18.36 -6.55
C PRO A 814 87.86 18.91 -7.21
N GLN A 815 87.69 19.82 -8.18
CA GLN A 815 88.83 20.33 -8.95
C GLN A 815 89.75 21.22 -8.10
N PRO A 816 91.08 21.06 -8.18
CA PRO A 816 92.02 21.77 -7.34
C PRO A 816 92.24 23.22 -7.78
N GLY A 817 91.39 24.11 -7.28
CA GLY A 817 91.80 25.46 -6.88
C GLY A 817 91.74 26.58 -7.93
N THR A 818 90.62 27.30 -7.93
CA THR A 818 90.68 28.77 -8.02
C THR A 818 89.93 29.33 -6.80
N ARG A 819 90.63 30.05 -5.92
CA ARG A 819 90.03 30.84 -4.84
C ARG A 819 89.87 32.26 -5.32
N GLU A 820 88.64 32.71 -5.55
CA GLU A 820 88.29 34.14 -5.54
C GLU A 820 87.00 34.32 -4.73
N ASP A 821 86.96 35.38 -3.93
CA ASP A 821 85.82 35.70 -3.07
C ASP A 821 84.65 36.25 -3.89
N THR A 822 83.48 35.60 -3.86
CA THR A 822 82.22 36.23 -4.26
C THR A 822 81.04 35.72 -3.42
N GLN A 823 80.85 36.38 -2.29
CA GLN A 823 79.55 36.74 -1.70
C GLN A 823 78.41 35.70 -1.84
N ALA A 824 78.32 34.78 -0.89
CA ALA A 824 77.10 34.00 -0.69
C ALA A 824 75.91 34.95 -0.37
N LYS A 825 74.92 35.01 -1.27
CA LYS A 825 73.73 35.87 -1.08
C LYS A 825 72.85 35.33 0.04
N THR A 826 72.81 36.05 1.16
CA THR A 826 71.95 35.74 2.30
C THR A 826 70.50 36.16 2.03
N THR A 827 69.65 35.19 1.68
CA THR A 827 68.18 35.28 1.80
C THR A 827 67.72 34.10 2.65
N VAL A 828 67.77 34.23 3.99
CA VAL A 828 66.69 34.79 4.82
C VAL A 828 65.42 33.94 4.75
N ARG A 829 65.07 33.39 5.92
CA ARG A 829 63.97 32.44 6.17
C ARG A 829 62.61 33.02 5.78
N THR A 830 61.76 32.21 5.14
CA THR A 830 60.32 32.22 5.41
C THR A 830 59.97 31.00 6.27
N LEU A 831 59.76 31.22 7.57
CA LEU A 831 59.19 30.21 8.46
C LEU A 831 57.69 30.11 8.19
N VAL A 832 57.19 28.90 7.95
CA VAL A 832 55.76 28.58 8.10
C VAL A 832 55.65 27.65 9.31
N TYR A 833 55.04 28.17 10.37
CA TYR A 833 54.59 27.38 11.51
C TYR A 833 53.31 28.00 12.06
N ALA A 834 52.48 27.16 12.67
CA ALA A 834 51.24 27.52 13.37
C ALA A 834 51.28 26.79 14.73
N PRO A 835 50.29 26.94 15.64
CA PRO A 835 49.27 27.97 15.80
C PRO A 835 49.37 28.58 17.23
N GLU A 836 48.23 28.96 17.82
CA GLU A 836 47.96 29.17 19.27
C GLU A 836 48.47 30.45 19.95
N GLY A 837 47.71 30.92 20.95
CA GLY A 837 48.05 32.10 21.77
C GLY A 837 46.86 33.02 22.12
N ALA A 838 46.04 32.61 23.09
CA ALA A 838 45.13 33.49 23.83
C ALA A 838 45.25 33.17 25.34
N PRO A 839 44.76 33.98 26.29
CA PRO A 839 44.28 35.38 26.21
C PRO A 839 45.04 36.33 27.17
N ALA A 840 44.76 37.65 27.15
CA ALA A 840 44.78 38.52 28.35
C ALA A 840 44.17 39.92 28.11
N THR A 841 43.49 40.42 29.15
CA THR A 841 43.00 41.79 29.42
C THR A 841 44.11 42.88 29.33
N ALA A 842 43.85 44.20 29.22
CA ALA A 842 42.75 44.99 29.82
C ALA A 842 42.56 46.41 29.21
N GLU A 843 41.48 47.08 29.64
CA GLU A 843 41.24 48.55 29.73
C GLU A 843 41.18 49.44 28.45
N GLY A 844 40.30 50.46 28.47
CA GLY A 844 40.23 51.52 27.43
C GLY A 844 38.81 52.00 27.01
N ALA A 845 38.02 52.57 27.93
CA ALA A 845 36.77 53.29 27.60
C ALA A 845 37.07 54.80 27.28
N PRO A 846 36.18 55.59 26.63
CA PRO A 846 34.87 55.97 27.20
C PRO A 846 33.70 56.11 26.18
N ALA A 847 32.61 56.75 26.65
CA ALA A 847 31.28 56.93 26.05
C ALA A 847 31.22 57.97 24.88
N THR A 848 30.09 58.40 24.28
CA THR A 848 28.70 58.57 24.80
C THR A 848 27.65 58.74 23.69
N ALA A 849 26.39 58.31 23.96
CA ALA A 849 25.09 58.90 23.54
C ALA A 849 24.77 59.03 22.01
N GLU A 850 23.54 59.22 21.51
CA GLU A 850 22.14 59.29 22.02
C GLU A 850 21.20 58.94 20.80
N VAL A 851 19.91 58.56 20.83
CA VAL A 851 18.66 59.12 21.41
C VAL A 851 17.56 58.01 21.40
N ALA A 852 16.51 58.14 22.24
CA ALA A 852 15.31 57.25 22.35
C ALA A 852 14.00 58.11 22.42
N PRO A 853 12.75 57.62 22.71
CA PRO A 853 12.21 56.27 22.96
C PRO A 853 11.28 55.82 21.79
N ALA A 854 10.04 55.28 21.83
CA ALA A 854 8.98 54.95 22.83
C ALA A 854 7.91 54.02 22.15
N THR A 855 6.92 53.33 22.76
CA THR A 855 6.54 52.98 24.16
C THR A 855 5.45 51.88 24.14
N ALA A 856 5.37 51.04 25.19
CA ALA A 856 4.16 50.34 25.72
C ALA A 856 3.39 49.29 24.84
N GLU A 857 2.70 48.26 25.37
CA GLU A 857 2.71 47.57 26.69
C GLU A 857 1.99 46.19 26.63
N VAL A 858 2.36 45.27 27.55
CA VAL A 858 1.52 44.23 28.23
C VAL A 858 0.78 43.10 27.44
N ALA A 859 0.76 41.90 28.05
CA ALA A 859 0.03 40.67 27.61
C ALA A 859 -1.22 40.40 28.51
N PRO A 860 -2.08 39.37 28.27
CA PRO A 860 -1.82 38.02 28.81
C PRO A 860 -2.35 36.85 27.90
N PRO A 861 -3.06 35.76 28.32
CA PRO A 861 -2.61 34.39 27.98
C PRO A 861 -3.64 33.48 27.24
N LEU A 862 -3.32 32.18 27.17
CA LEU A 862 -4.06 31.06 26.54
C LEU A 862 -5.50 30.85 27.03
N PRO A 863 -6.35 30.26 26.16
CA PRO A 863 -7.23 29.15 26.56
C PRO A 863 -7.19 27.94 25.60
N ASP A 864 -7.67 26.79 26.09
CA ASP A 864 -7.67 25.49 25.39
C ASP A 864 -8.70 25.35 24.25
N LEU A 865 -8.56 24.27 23.47
CA LEU A 865 -9.55 23.80 22.48
C LEU A 865 -9.88 22.31 22.68
N PRO A 866 -11.10 21.85 22.34
CA PRO A 866 -11.77 20.80 23.13
C PRO A 866 -11.71 19.37 22.55
N ASP A 867 -11.92 18.40 23.44
CA ASP A 867 -12.35 17.04 23.11
C ASP A 867 -13.66 17.03 22.29
N MET A 868 -13.73 16.16 21.28
CA MET A 868 -15.00 15.83 20.61
C MET A 868 -15.32 14.35 20.77
N LYS A 869 -16.41 14.06 21.50
CA LYS A 869 -16.89 12.71 21.83
C LYS A 869 -17.40 11.98 20.58
N VAL A 870 -17.18 10.66 20.53
CA VAL A 870 -17.71 9.78 19.49
C VAL A 870 -19.00 9.12 19.97
N GLU A 871 -20.14 9.51 19.41
CA GLU A 871 -21.44 8.88 19.71
C GLU A 871 -21.74 7.70 18.77
N VAL A 872 -21.61 6.48 19.30
CA VAL A 872 -21.92 5.25 18.57
C VAL A 872 -23.44 5.03 18.52
N HIS A 873 -24.05 5.27 17.35
CA HIS A 873 -25.46 5.00 17.13
C HIS A 873 -25.70 3.52 16.81
N HIS A 874 -26.16 2.76 17.80
CA HIS A 874 -26.65 1.39 17.61
C HIS A 874 -28.10 1.41 17.11
N SER A 875 -28.37 0.80 15.95
CA SER A 875 -29.72 0.48 15.47
C SER A 875 -29.92 -1.04 15.42
N ALA A 876 -30.96 -1.54 16.09
CA ALA A 876 -31.10 -2.96 16.42
C ALA A 876 -31.49 -3.87 15.24
N ILE A 877 -31.18 -5.16 15.39
CA ILE A 877 -31.65 -6.27 14.54
C ILE A 877 -32.92 -6.87 15.14
N ALA A 878 -33.90 -7.22 14.30
CA ALA A 878 -35.06 -8.04 14.65
C ALA A 878 -35.28 -9.14 13.58
N ASN A 879 -35.85 -10.28 13.99
CA ASN A 879 -35.86 -11.54 13.22
C ASN A 879 -37.20 -11.78 12.46
N GLY A 880 -37.19 -12.58 11.37
CA GLY A 880 -38.42 -12.74 10.54
C GLY A 880 -38.48 -13.82 9.43
N VAL A 881 -37.84 -14.99 9.62
CA VAL A 881 -38.22 -16.33 9.09
C VAL A 881 -38.76 -16.53 7.63
N ALA A 882 -37.96 -17.30 6.84
CA ALA A 882 -38.32 -18.28 5.78
C ALA A 882 -38.99 -17.89 4.43
N GLY A 883 -38.44 -18.50 3.35
CA GLY A 883 -39.02 -18.55 1.99
C GLY A 883 -37.97 -18.98 0.93
N THR A 884 -38.14 -20.13 0.27
CA THR A 884 -37.15 -20.74 -0.66
C THR A 884 -37.31 -20.32 -2.14
N PRO A 885 -36.31 -20.52 -3.03
CA PRO A 885 -36.06 -19.60 -4.14
C PRO A 885 -36.22 -20.15 -5.57
N PRO A 886 -36.27 -19.27 -6.59
CA PRO A 886 -35.96 -19.60 -7.99
C PRO A 886 -34.46 -19.37 -8.32
N GLY A 887 -33.92 -20.22 -9.21
CA GLY A 887 -32.51 -20.21 -9.61
C GLY A 887 -32.09 -19.00 -10.47
N GLY A 888 -30.89 -18.49 -10.25
CA GLY A 888 -30.28 -17.41 -11.06
C GLY A 888 -29.42 -16.44 -10.26
N ARG A 889 -29.90 -16.02 -9.08
CA ARG A 889 -29.15 -15.13 -8.15
C ARG A 889 -27.93 -15.80 -7.51
N LEU A 890 -27.81 -17.13 -7.61
CA LEU A 890 -26.83 -17.94 -6.87
C LEU A 890 -25.38 -17.63 -7.22
N LYS A 891 -25.04 -17.28 -8.46
CA LYS A 891 -23.65 -16.97 -8.86
C LYS A 891 -23.17 -15.61 -8.33
N SER A 892 -24.04 -14.59 -8.36
CA SER A 892 -23.79 -13.30 -7.71
C SER A 892 -23.77 -13.41 -6.18
N PHE A 893 -24.63 -14.26 -5.61
CA PHE A 893 -24.63 -14.54 -4.17
C PHE A 893 -23.35 -15.27 -3.76
N ALA A 894 -22.91 -16.30 -4.48
CA ALA A 894 -21.66 -17.01 -4.22
C ALA A 894 -20.43 -16.09 -4.32
N ALA A 895 -20.40 -15.14 -5.26
CA ALA A 895 -19.33 -14.13 -5.32
C ALA A 895 -19.36 -13.17 -4.13
N GLY A 896 -20.55 -12.74 -3.69
CA GLY A 896 -20.74 -11.95 -2.48
C GLY A 896 -20.30 -12.71 -1.22
N VAL A 897 -20.77 -13.96 -1.07
CA VAL A 897 -20.44 -14.88 0.01
C VAL A 897 -18.95 -15.18 0.04
N ALA A 898 -18.29 -15.40 -1.10
CA ALA A 898 -16.84 -15.57 -1.16
C ALA A 898 -16.09 -14.30 -0.71
N CYS A 899 -16.55 -13.11 -1.12
CA CYS A 899 -15.95 -11.85 -0.69
C CYS A 899 -16.14 -11.61 0.83
N THR A 900 -17.36 -11.86 1.36
CA THR A 900 -17.61 -11.79 2.80
C THR A 900 -16.91 -12.91 3.57
N ALA A 901 -16.67 -14.09 2.97
CA ALA A 901 -15.92 -15.18 3.58
C ALA A 901 -14.42 -14.88 3.63
N VAL A 902 -13.86 -14.18 2.64
CA VAL A 902 -12.48 -13.66 2.70
C VAL A 902 -12.35 -12.57 3.75
N VAL A 903 -13.30 -11.63 3.84
CA VAL A 903 -13.32 -10.60 4.90
C VAL A 903 -13.53 -11.23 6.28
N ALA A 904 -14.45 -12.19 6.42
CA ALA A 904 -14.68 -12.92 7.65
C ALA A 904 -13.49 -13.81 8.03
N ALA A 905 -12.81 -14.44 7.08
CA ALA A 905 -11.58 -15.20 7.34
C ALA A 905 -10.44 -14.28 7.78
N ALA A 906 -10.30 -13.08 7.20
CA ALA A 906 -9.33 -12.09 7.64
C ALA A 906 -9.64 -11.55 9.06
N LEU A 907 -10.91 -11.25 9.35
CA LEU A 907 -11.36 -10.84 10.70
C LEU A 907 -11.22 -11.97 11.72
N TRP A 908 -11.51 -13.21 11.33
CA TRP A 908 -11.33 -14.41 12.14
C TRP A 908 -9.84 -14.68 12.39
N TRP A 909 -8.98 -14.50 11.39
CA TRP A 909 -7.52 -14.59 11.56
C TRP A 909 -6.96 -13.47 12.44
N TRP A 910 -7.60 -12.30 12.47
CA TRP A 910 -7.14 -11.17 13.30
C TRP A 910 -7.68 -11.20 14.74
N GLN A 911 -8.93 -11.59 14.95
CA GLN A 911 -9.58 -11.61 16.26
C GLN A 911 -9.66 -13.00 16.91
N MET A 912 -10.01 -14.04 16.14
CA MET A 912 -10.29 -15.38 16.69
C MET A 912 -9.07 -16.31 16.68
N TYR A 913 -8.14 -16.18 15.75
CA TYR A 913 -6.89 -16.94 15.76
C TYR A 913 -6.01 -16.72 17.02
N PRO A 914 -5.76 -15.48 17.50
CA PRO A 914 -5.04 -15.30 18.78
C PRO A 914 -5.82 -15.86 19.98
N VAL A 915 -7.16 -15.78 19.97
CA VAL A 915 -8.01 -16.41 20.99
C VAL A 915 -7.95 -17.94 20.88
N GLN A 916 -7.85 -18.52 19.68
CA GLN A 916 -7.62 -19.95 19.49
C GLN A 916 -6.24 -20.39 19.96
N GLN A 917 -5.19 -19.57 19.81
CA GLN A 917 -3.87 -19.87 20.36
C GLN A 917 -3.89 -19.86 21.91
N GLN A 918 -4.61 -18.92 22.53
CA GLN A 918 -4.84 -18.92 23.98
C GLN A 918 -5.66 -20.14 24.43
N LEU A 919 -6.74 -20.48 23.71
CA LEU A 919 -7.55 -21.67 23.98
C LEU A 919 -6.80 -22.99 23.73
N ALA A 920 -5.82 -23.02 22.83
CA ALA A 920 -4.93 -24.17 22.63
C ALA A 920 -4.05 -24.39 23.86
N GLN A 921 -3.36 -23.34 24.34
CA GLN A 921 -2.55 -23.42 25.56
C GLN A 921 -3.36 -23.81 26.80
N VAL A 922 -4.65 -23.44 26.88
CA VAL A 922 -5.56 -23.93 27.92
C VAL A 922 -5.91 -25.42 27.71
N ARG A 923 -6.20 -25.84 26.47
CA ARG A 923 -6.50 -27.24 26.09
C ARG A 923 -5.33 -28.19 26.27
N ASP A 924 -4.09 -27.71 26.31
CA ASP A 924 -2.92 -28.54 26.61
C ASP A 924 -2.81 -28.91 28.10
N THR A 925 -3.62 -28.30 28.98
CA THR A 925 -3.78 -28.73 30.38
C THR A 925 -4.90 -29.77 30.50
N ALA A 926 -4.72 -30.82 31.31
CA ALA A 926 -5.73 -31.89 31.45
C ALA A 926 -7.12 -31.35 31.88
N GLN A 927 -7.16 -30.38 32.80
CA GLN A 927 -8.41 -29.74 33.25
C GLN A 927 -9.03 -28.83 32.17
N GLY A 928 -8.21 -28.14 31.37
CA GLY A 928 -8.67 -27.35 30.22
C GLY A 928 -9.16 -28.23 29.06
N ALA A 929 -8.52 -29.36 28.80
CA ALA A 929 -8.94 -30.38 27.82
C ALA A 929 -10.30 -30.99 28.19
N ALA A 930 -10.54 -31.21 29.48
CA ALA A 930 -11.76 -31.77 30.03
C ALA A 930 -12.92 -30.76 30.05
N THR A 931 -12.69 -29.53 30.50
CA THR A 931 -13.71 -28.46 30.44
C THR A 931 -14.08 -28.11 28.99
N ALA A 932 -13.11 -28.09 28.07
CA ALA A 932 -13.36 -27.98 26.64
C ALA A 932 -14.07 -29.22 26.04
N TRP A 933 -13.98 -30.40 26.65
CA TRP A 933 -14.77 -31.58 26.27
C TRP A 933 -16.22 -31.46 26.76
N LEU A 934 -16.45 -31.03 28.00
CA LEU A 934 -17.79 -30.83 28.54
C LEU A 934 -18.60 -29.78 27.75
N ALA A 935 -17.93 -28.76 27.21
CA ALA A 935 -18.55 -27.76 26.32
C ALA A 935 -18.82 -28.27 24.89
N SER A 936 -18.12 -29.30 24.42
CA SER A 936 -18.34 -29.93 23.11
C SER A 936 -17.93 -31.42 23.14
N PRO A 937 -18.81 -32.32 23.60
CA PRO A 937 -18.46 -33.72 23.84
C PRO A 937 -18.16 -34.49 22.54
N ASN A 938 -17.10 -35.31 22.54
CA ASN A 938 -16.78 -36.21 21.42
C ASN A 938 -16.26 -37.58 21.89
N LEU A 939 -16.67 -38.67 21.23
CA LEU A 939 -16.33 -40.04 21.65
C LEU A 939 -14.87 -40.41 21.36
N GLU A 940 -14.34 -40.05 20.19
CA GLU A 940 -12.99 -40.45 19.74
C GLU A 940 -11.87 -40.04 20.70
N GLY A 941 -11.99 -38.86 21.31
CA GLY A 941 -11.02 -38.35 22.28
C GLY A 941 -11.32 -38.68 23.74
N TYR A 942 -12.44 -39.34 24.04
CA TYR A 942 -12.94 -39.47 25.42
C TYR A 942 -11.99 -40.31 26.30
N GLY A 943 -11.62 -41.52 25.86
CA GLY A 943 -10.75 -42.41 26.63
C GLY A 943 -9.37 -41.79 26.92
N GLN A 944 -8.76 -41.14 25.91
CA GLN A 944 -7.47 -40.48 26.08
C GLN A 944 -7.54 -39.29 27.06
N ARG A 945 -8.63 -38.51 27.05
CA ARG A 945 -8.83 -37.40 28.00
C ARG A 945 -9.10 -37.88 29.43
N LEU A 946 -9.83 -38.98 29.60
CA LEU A 946 -9.96 -39.63 30.92
C LEU A 946 -8.60 -40.08 31.45
N GLN A 947 -7.77 -40.69 30.61
CA GLN A 947 -6.44 -41.14 31.02
C GLN A 947 -5.53 -39.95 31.37
N GLN A 948 -5.53 -38.87 30.58
CA GLN A 948 -4.82 -37.63 30.88
C GLN A 948 -5.28 -36.95 32.20
N LEU A 949 -6.53 -37.14 32.62
CA LEU A 949 -7.02 -36.67 33.93
C LEU A 949 -6.54 -37.56 35.09
N LEU A 950 -6.39 -38.87 34.87
CA LEU A 950 -5.84 -39.80 35.87
C LEU A 950 -4.32 -39.63 36.04
N ASP A 951 -3.61 -39.30 34.95
CA ASP A 951 -2.18 -38.98 34.96
C ASP A 951 -1.88 -37.56 35.54
N ALA A 952 -2.90 -36.72 35.73
CA ALA A 952 -2.75 -35.36 36.23
C ALA A 952 -2.53 -35.32 37.75
N SER A 953 -1.38 -34.79 38.19
CA SER A 953 -1.06 -34.65 39.61
C SER A 953 -2.08 -33.73 40.33
N PRO A 954 -2.63 -34.11 41.50
CA PRO A 954 -3.55 -33.27 42.28
C PRO A 954 -2.90 -31.96 42.78
N LEU A 955 -1.57 -31.85 42.69
CA LEU A 955 -0.82 -30.64 42.99
C LEU A 955 -0.85 -29.61 41.86
N GLN A 956 -1.30 -29.97 40.64
CA GLN A 956 -1.27 -29.07 39.48
C GLN A 956 -1.92 -27.71 39.77
N PRO A 957 -3.13 -27.61 40.35
CA PRO A 957 -3.76 -26.30 40.60
C PRO A 957 -2.94 -25.39 41.51
N LEU A 958 -2.31 -25.95 42.54
CA LEU A 958 -1.47 -25.19 43.48
C LEU A 958 -0.13 -24.77 42.84
N ASN A 959 0.44 -25.60 41.97
CA ASN A 959 1.62 -25.22 41.17
C ASN A 959 1.27 -24.11 40.17
N THR A 960 0.11 -24.18 39.51
CA THR A 960 -0.40 -23.13 38.63
C THR A 960 -0.60 -21.82 39.40
N GLY A 961 -1.22 -21.84 40.58
CA GLY A 961 -1.35 -20.66 41.44
C GLY A 961 0.00 -20.05 41.85
N ALA A 962 0.99 -20.89 42.17
CA ALA A 962 2.36 -20.45 42.45
C ALA A 962 3.08 -19.87 41.21
N GLN A 963 2.80 -20.39 40.00
CA GLN A 963 3.30 -19.80 38.75
C GLN A 963 2.63 -18.46 38.44
N MET A 964 1.31 -18.36 38.60
CA MET A 964 0.53 -17.13 38.43
C MET A 964 1.02 -16.00 39.34
N ALA A 965 1.33 -16.32 40.61
CA ALA A 965 1.92 -15.34 41.52
C ALA A 965 3.27 -14.81 40.99
N ARG A 966 4.16 -15.69 40.52
CA ARG A 966 5.48 -15.31 39.96
C ARG A 966 5.37 -14.51 38.66
N THR A 967 4.45 -14.84 37.76
CA THR A 967 4.25 -14.04 36.54
C THR A 967 3.60 -12.69 36.84
N ALA A 968 2.69 -12.61 37.80
CA ALA A 968 2.13 -11.34 38.25
C ALA A 968 3.20 -10.43 38.90
N ASP A 969 4.13 -11.02 39.67
CA ASP A 969 5.28 -10.33 40.28
C ASP A 969 6.24 -9.77 39.21
N ASN A 970 6.55 -10.57 38.19
CA ASN A 970 7.40 -10.16 37.07
C ASN A 970 6.77 -9.10 36.15
N LEU A 971 5.43 -9.04 36.06
CA LEU A 971 4.71 -8.14 35.15
C LEU A 971 4.24 -6.84 35.82
N TRP A 972 3.95 -6.87 37.13
CA TRP A 972 3.40 -5.74 37.87
C TRP A 972 4.02 -5.59 39.28
N PRO A 973 5.36 -5.51 39.41
CA PRO A 973 6.05 -5.54 40.72
C PRO A 973 5.64 -4.41 41.66
N GLU A 974 5.27 -3.24 41.12
CA GLU A 974 4.85 -2.06 41.89
C GLU A 974 3.34 -2.07 42.22
N SER A 975 2.57 -3.06 41.77
CA SER A 975 1.12 -3.10 41.97
C SER A 975 0.75 -3.59 43.37
N LEU A 976 0.41 -2.65 44.24
CA LEU A 976 -0.06 -2.91 45.61
C LEU A 976 -1.25 -3.91 45.67
N GLN A 977 -2.07 -3.98 44.62
CA GLN A 977 -3.15 -4.98 44.49
C GLN A 977 -2.63 -6.40 44.21
N GLN A 978 -1.60 -6.55 43.36
CA GLN A 978 -0.91 -7.83 43.11
C GLN A 978 -0.21 -8.32 44.39
N GLN A 979 0.45 -7.42 45.11
CA GLN A 979 1.19 -7.76 46.33
C GLN A 979 0.24 -8.26 47.42
N GLN A 980 -0.88 -7.56 47.64
CA GLN A 980 -1.91 -7.99 48.61
C GLN A 980 -2.57 -9.32 48.24
N ALA A 981 -2.87 -9.56 46.96
CA ALA A 981 -3.45 -10.83 46.51
C ALA A 981 -2.47 -12.01 46.70
N SER A 982 -1.21 -11.81 46.32
CA SER A 982 -0.15 -12.81 46.43
C SER A 982 0.21 -13.11 47.90
N ALA A 983 0.20 -12.10 48.77
CA ALA A 983 0.37 -12.26 50.21
C ALA A 983 -0.73 -13.15 50.82
N LYS A 984 -2.02 -12.85 50.55
CA LYS A 984 -3.17 -13.63 51.04
C LYS A 984 -3.14 -15.08 50.55
N TRP A 985 -2.75 -15.32 49.30
CA TRP A 985 -2.58 -16.68 48.76
C TRP A 985 -1.47 -17.45 49.50
N ASN A 986 -0.30 -16.83 49.67
CA ASN A 986 0.83 -17.46 50.36
C ASN A 986 0.58 -17.68 51.86
N GLU A 987 -0.22 -16.81 52.50
CA GLU A 987 -0.71 -16.98 53.87
C GLU A 987 -1.66 -18.17 53.96
N ALA A 988 -2.70 -18.23 53.11
CA ALA A 988 -3.66 -19.33 53.08
C ALA A 988 -2.99 -20.70 52.85
N LEU A 989 -1.99 -20.79 51.98
CA LEU A 989 -1.19 -22.00 51.78
C LEU A 989 -0.42 -22.42 53.05
N LYS A 990 0.16 -21.47 53.78
CA LYS A 990 0.85 -21.72 55.06
C LYS A 990 -0.13 -22.19 56.14
N THR A 991 -1.28 -21.55 56.29
CA THR A 991 -2.31 -21.95 57.26
C THR A 991 -2.85 -23.35 56.97
N ARG A 992 -3.15 -23.67 55.69
CA ARG A 992 -3.52 -25.04 55.27
C ARG A 992 -2.45 -26.06 55.62
N ALA A 993 -1.18 -25.75 55.33
CA ALA A 993 -0.06 -26.63 55.64
C ALA A 993 0.21 -26.81 57.14
N GLN A 994 -0.08 -25.80 57.96
CA GLN A 994 0.02 -25.85 59.43
C GLN A 994 -1.10 -26.69 60.06
N ASN A 995 -2.31 -26.69 59.47
CA ASN A 995 -3.45 -27.49 59.92
C ASN A 995 -3.36 -28.98 59.50
N SER A 996 -2.36 -29.34 58.68
CA SER A 996 -2.04 -30.72 58.34
C SER A 996 -1.45 -31.46 59.56
N PRO A 997 -2.05 -32.58 60.02
CA PRO A 997 -1.57 -33.29 61.21
C PRO A 997 -0.14 -33.79 61.03
N GLN A 998 0.68 -33.76 62.08
CA GLN A 998 2.09 -34.11 61.96
C GLN A 998 2.35 -35.62 62.05
N MET A 999 1.34 -36.40 62.47
CA MET A 999 1.34 -37.85 62.68
C MET A 999 2.40 -38.34 63.69
N LYS A 1000 2.91 -37.43 64.53
CA LYS A 1000 3.96 -37.72 65.52
C LYS A 1000 3.49 -38.66 66.62
N GLY A 1001 2.23 -38.52 67.06
CA GLY A 1001 1.62 -39.46 67.99
C GLY A 1001 1.50 -40.87 67.41
N TRP A 1002 1.16 -40.98 66.13
CA TRP A 1002 1.09 -42.26 65.41
C TRP A 1002 2.47 -42.91 65.20
N GLU A 1003 3.49 -42.11 64.84
CA GLU A 1003 4.87 -42.58 64.74
C GLU A 1003 5.39 -43.07 66.10
N GLN A 1004 5.19 -42.30 67.17
CA GLN A 1004 5.54 -42.70 68.54
C GLN A 1004 4.78 -43.93 69.01
N ALA A 1005 3.48 -44.07 68.71
CA ALA A 1005 2.73 -45.28 69.01
C ALA A 1005 3.34 -46.51 68.33
N ARG A 1006 3.74 -46.39 67.06
CA ARG A 1006 4.37 -47.46 66.28
C ARG A 1006 5.78 -47.81 66.79
N GLN A 1007 6.55 -46.82 67.25
CA GLN A 1007 7.84 -47.03 67.90
C GLN A 1007 7.66 -47.74 69.24
N ASN A 1008 6.83 -47.20 70.14
CA ASN A 1008 6.55 -47.77 71.47
C ASN A 1008 6.00 -49.21 71.39
N LEU A 1009 5.10 -49.50 70.45
CA LEU A 1009 4.58 -50.86 70.24
C LEU A 1009 5.64 -51.83 69.70
N ARG A 1010 6.60 -51.34 68.91
CA ARG A 1010 7.71 -52.15 68.41
C ARG A 1010 8.73 -52.44 69.50
N GLU A 1011 9.14 -51.43 70.26
CA GLU A 1011 10.00 -51.61 71.44
C GLU A 1011 9.36 -52.57 72.46
N PHE A 1012 8.04 -52.47 72.67
CA PHE A 1012 7.31 -53.40 73.52
C PHE A 1012 7.27 -54.83 72.94
N ALA A 1013 7.12 -55.01 71.63
CA ALA A 1013 7.20 -56.33 70.99
C ALA A 1013 8.61 -56.94 71.09
N ASP A 1014 9.65 -56.14 70.86
CA ASP A 1014 11.05 -56.56 71.00
C ASP A 1014 11.37 -56.92 72.48
N LEU A 1015 10.83 -56.17 73.45
CA LEU A 1015 10.90 -56.50 74.88
C LEU A 1015 10.10 -57.76 75.24
N MET A 1016 8.97 -58.03 74.58
CA MET A 1016 8.21 -59.28 74.78
C MET A 1016 9.02 -60.50 74.33
N MET A 1017 9.59 -60.45 73.12
CA MET A 1017 10.49 -61.49 72.61
C MET A 1017 11.68 -61.73 73.54
N LEU A 1018 12.32 -60.64 74.02
CA LEU A 1018 13.44 -60.74 74.97
C LEU A 1018 13.01 -61.48 76.25
N ARG A 1019 11.90 -61.06 76.88
CA ARG A 1019 11.44 -61.68 78.14
C ARG A 1019 10.93 -63.10 77.98
N GLU A 1020 10.38 -63.47 76.82
CA GLU A 1020 10.06 -64.86 76.50
C GLU A 1020 11.33 -65.72 76.49
N THR A 1021 12.42 -65.26 75.86
CA THR A 1021 13.71 -65.98 75.91
C THR A 1021 14.34 -66.02 77.31
N GLU A 1022 14.04 -65.06 78.19
CA GLU A 1022 14.44 -65.08 79.59
C GLU A 1022 13.48 -65.88 80.52
N GLN A 1023 12.38 -66.44 80.00
CA GLN A 1023 11.29 -67.07 80.76
C GLN A 1023 10.64 -66.17 81.83
N LYS A 1024 10.61 -64.85 81.62
CA LYS A 1024 10.05 -63.86 82.57
C LYS A 1024 8.70 -63.33 82.10
N GLY A 1025 7.67 -63.46 82.94
CA GLY A 1025 6.34 -62.90 82.65
C GLY A 1025 6.30 -61.36 82.63
N PHE A 1026 5.21 -60.83 82.07
CA PHE A 1026 4.76 -59.45 82.27
C PHE A 1026 3.55 -59.42 83.20
N THR A 1027 3.36 -58.31 83.91
CA THR A 1027 2.12 -58.08 84.64
C THR A 1027 1.03 -57.61 83.68
N LEU A 1028 -0.22 -58.08 83.87
CA LEU A 1028 -1.37 -57.63 83.10
C LEU A 1028 -1.54 -56.10 83.16
N SER A 1029 -1.16 -55.50 84.29
CA SER A 1029 -1.10 -54.04 84.46
C SER A 1029 -0.15 -53.36 83.48
N TYR A 1030 1.08 -53.86 83.31
CA TYR A 1030 2.05 -53.27 82.37
C TYR A 1030 1.58 -53.39 80.91
N ILE A 1031 1.06 -54.57 80.52
CA ILE A 1031 0.49 -54.77 79.18
C ILE A 1031 -0.66 -53.77 78.95
N LYS A 1032 -1.58 -53.64 79.92
CA LYS A 1032 -2.69 -52.68 79.85
C LYS A 1032 -2.22 -51.23 79.76
N THR A 1033 -1.15 -50.85 80.46
CA THR A 1033 -0.57 -49.50 80.37
C THR A 1033 -0.02 -49.23 78.97
N VAL A 1034 0.74 -50.16 78.39
CA VAL A 1034 1.30 -49.98 77.04
C VAL A 1034 0.20 -49.95 75.98
N THR A 1035 -0.82 -50.82 76.06
CA THR A 1035 -1.92 -50.80 75.08
C THR A 1035 -2.77 -49.53 75.19
N TRP A 1036 -3.11 -49.06 76.39
CA TRP A 1036 -3.81 -47.78 76.58
C TRP A 1036 -2.95 -46.57 76.17
N GLN A 1037 -1.64 -46.61 76.36
CA GLN A 1037 -0.74 -45.55 75.91
C GLN A 1037 -0.65 -45.51 74.38
N ALA A 1038 -0.56 -46.67 73.73
CA ALA A 1038 -0.59 -46.78 72.27
C ALA A 1038 -1.93 -46.34 71.68
N GLU A 1039 -3.06 -46.80 72.23
CA GLU A 1039 -4.41 -46.37 71.84
C GLU A 1039 -4.58 -44.84 72.00
N ARG A 1040 -4.14 -44.28 73.12
CA ARG A 1040 -4.17 -42.83 73.36
C ARG A 1040 -3.27 -42.04 72.41
N LEU A 1041 -2.16 -42.60 71.94
CA LEU A 1041 -1.26 -41.97 70.97
C LEU A 1041 -1.81 -42.05 69.54
N LEU A 1042 -2.44 -43.17 69.18
CA LEU A 1042 -3.12 -43.36 67.89
C LEU A 1042 -4.36 -42.46 67.76
N ASN A 1043 -5.11 -42.26 68.86
CA ASN A 1043 -6.31 -41.43 68.89
C ASN A 1043 -6.04 -39.91 69.03
N GLN A 1044 -4.78 -39.45 68.99
CA GLN A 1044 -4.45 -38.01 69.03
C GLN A 1044 -4.56 -37.33 67.66
N GLU A 1045 -4.12 -37.99 66.59
CA GLU A 1045 -4.21 -37.50 65.21
C GLU A 1045 -4.68 -38.67 64.34
N ALA A 1046 -5.95 -38.67 63.93
CA ALA A 1046 -6.52 -39.70 63.09
C ALA A 1046 -5.88 -39.70 61.69
N PRO A 1047 -5.41 -40.85 61.15
CA PRO A 1047 -4.96 -40.94 59.76
C PRO A 1047 -6.08 -40.61 58.77
N LEU A 1048 -5.73 -40.02 57.62
CA LEU A 1048 -6.70 -39.68 56.58
C LEU A 1048 -7.40 -40.93 56.03
N GLU A 1049 -6.66 -42.04 55.94
CA GLU A 1049 -7.11 -43.37 55.53
C GLU A 1049 -8.16 -43.94 56.50
N TYR A 1050 -8.03 -43.63 57.79
CA TYR A 1050 -9.01 -44.02 58.81
C TYR A 1050 -10.30 -43.19 58.70
N LEU A 1051 -10.19 -41.87 58.47
CA LEU A 1051 -11.35 -41.02 58.20
C LEU A 1051 -12.09 -41.43 56.92
N LEU A 1052 -11.37 -41.77 55.85
CA LEU A 1052 -11.93 -42.34 54.61
C LEU A 1052 -12.66 -43.66 54.87
N THR A 1053 -12.12 -44.52 55.73
CA THR A 1053 -12.77 -45.78 56.14
C THR A 1053 -14.06 -45.51 56.92
N GLN A 1054 -14.05 -44.56 57.86
CA GLN A 1054 -15.28 -44.13 58.57
C GLN A 1054 -16.33 -43.54 57.63
N TYR A 1055 -15.92 -42.74 56.64
CA TYR A 1055 -16.82 -42.18 55.63
C TYR A 1055 -17.48 -43.27 54.77
N GLN A 1056 -16.73 -44.28 54.32
CA GLN A 1056 -17.27 -45.43 53.60
C GLN A 1056 -18.31 -46.18 54.45
N ASP A 1057 -17.98 -46.44 55.73
CA ASP A 1057 -18.87 -47.12 56.66
C ASP A 1057 -20.16 -46.33 56.94
N ALA A 1058 -20.06 -45.00 57.08
CA ALA A 1058 -21.20 -44.10 57.28
C ALA A 1058 -22.08 -44.01 56.02
N ARG A 1059 -21.48 -43.95 54.82
CA ARG A 1059 -22.19 -44.04 53.53
C ARG A 1059 -22.97 -45.34 53.39
N MET A 1060 -22.35 -46.49 53.69
CA MET A 1060 -23.04 -47.79 53.63
C MET A 1060 -24.18 -47.92 54.65
N LYS A 1061 -24.11 -47.19 55.77
CA LYS A 1061 -25.15 -47.13 56.81
C LYS A 1061 -26.21 -46.05 56.55
N GLY A 1062 -26.14 -45.33 55.43
CA GLY A 1062 -27.09 -44.27 55.06
C GLY A 1062 -27.06 -43.04 55.97
N GLN A 1063 -25.96 -42.81 56.67
CA GLN A 1063 -25.80 -41.69 57.62
C GLN A 1063 -25.41 -40.40 56.88
N ASN A 1064 -25.67 -39.24 57.50
CA ASN A 1064 -25.15 -37.97 56.97
C ASN A 1064 -23.61 -37.98 57.08
N THR A 1065 -22.92 -37.71 55.98
CA THR A 1065 -21.46 -37.71 55.90
C THR A 1065 -20.84 -36.33 55.67
N ASP A 1066 -21.63 -35.26 55.63
CA ASP A 1066 -21.19 -33.92 55.20
C ASP A 1066 -20.05 -33.37 56.06
N ALA A 1067 -20.11 -33.63 57.38
CA ALA A 1067 -19.07 -33.22 58.32
C ALA A 1067 -17.76 -34.00 58.13
N LEU A 1068 -17.84 -35.31 57.89
CA LEU A 1068 -16.67 -36.15 57.58
C LEU A 1068 -16.08 -35.77 56.21
N GLU A 1069 -16.92 -35.52 55.21
CA GLU A 1069 -16.48 -35.07 53.87
C GLU A 1069 -15.72 -33.75 53.97
N LYS A 1070 -16.22 -32.81 54.78
CA LYS A 1070 -15.54 -31.54 55.03
C LYS A 1070 -14.19 -31.75 55.71
N GLU A 1071 -14.10 -32.54 56.79
CA GLU A 1071 -12.80 -32.78 57.45
C GLU A 1071 -11.82 -33.48 56.50
N ILE A 1072 -12.24 -34.53 55.80
CA ILE A 1072 -11.40 -35.26 54.83
C ILE A 1072 -10.83 -34.31 53.77
N ASN A 1073 -11.66 -33.41 53.23
CA ASN A 1073 -11.21 -32.40 52.26
C ASN A 1073 -10.24 -31.38 52.88
N GLU A 1074 -10.50 -30.87 54.09
CA GLU A 1074 -9.59 -29.94 54.78
C GLU A 1074 -8.23 -30.60 55.12
N ARG A 1075 -8.22 -31.87 55.51
CA ARG A 1075 -7.00 -32.66 55.75
C ARG A 1075 -6.23 -32.88 54.44
N LEU A 1076 -6.92 -33.22 53.34
CA LEU A 1076 -6.31 -33.43 52.02
C LEU A 1076 -5.69 -32.13 51.47
N ASP A 1077 -6.42 -31.02 51.50
CA ASP A 1077 -5.92 -29.68 51.11
C ASP A 1077 -4.70 -29.28 51.95
N GLY A 1078 -4.72 -29.59 53.26
CA GLY A 1078 -3.59 -29.35 54.16
C GLY A 1078 -2.34 -30.16 53.80
N VAL A 1079 -2.49 -31.46 53.53
CA VAL A 1079 -1.38 -32.34 53.10
C VAL A 1079 -0.81 -31.90 51.75
N LEU A 1080 -1.66 -31.59 50.76
CA LEU A 1080 -1.21 -31.10 49.45
C LEU A 1080 -0.47 -29.76 49.55
N SER A 1081 -0.98 -28.83 50.38
CA SER A 1081 -0.33 -27.53 50.63
C SER A 1081 1.03 -27.71 51.35
N ARG A 1082 1.10 -28.58 52.35
CA ARG A 1082 2.33 -28.90 53.10
C ARG A 1082 3.39 -29.54 52.21
N TRP A 1083 2.99 -30.49 51.36
CA TRP A 1083 3.91 -31.12 50.40
C TRP A 1083 4.42 -30.12 49.35
N LEU A 1084 3.58 -29.19 48.86
CA LEU A 1084 4.02 -28.13 47.96
C LEU A 1084 5.08 -27.23 48.62
N LEU A 1085 4.89 -26.85 49.89
CA LEU A 1085 5.87 -26.03 50.61
C LEU A 1085 7.18 -26.78 50.90
N LEU A 1086 7.12 -28.08 51.22
CA LEU A 1086 8.30 -28.95 51.32
C LEU A 1086 9.05 -29.01 49.99
N LYS A 1087 8.35 -29.34 48.89
CA LYS A 1087 8.94 -29.48 47.54
C LYS A 1087 9.65 -28.21 47.05
N ASN A 1088 9.16 -27.04 47.46
CA ASN A 1088 9.74 -25.74 47.08
C ASN A 1088 10.78 -25.21 48.10
N ASN A 1089 11.13 -25.96 49.16
CA ASN A 1089 12.00 -25.52 50.27
C ASN A 1089 11.51 -24.26 51.02
N VAL A 1090 10.19 -23.98 51.03
CA VAL A 1090 9.60 -22.79 51.69
C VAL A 1090 8.80 -23.21 52.93
N MET A 1091 9.48 -23.74 53.95
CA MET A 1091 8.86 -24.02 55.25
C MET A 1091 9.04 -22.84 56.23
N PRO A 1092 7.99 -22.38 56.91
CA PRO A 1092 8.16 -21.55 58.09
C PRO A 1092 8.74 -22.41 59.23
N ASN A 1093 9.81 -21.94 59.89
CA ASN A 1093 10.32 -22.57 61.10
C ASN A 1093 9.22 -22.64 62.16
N ALA A 1094 8.86 -23.85 62.60
CA ALA A 1094 7.98 -24.02 63.75
C ALA A 1094 8.69 -23.49 65.00
N ALA A 1095 8.05 -22.58 65.73
CA ALA A 1095 8.68 -21.89 66.86
C ALA A 1095 9.03 -22.87 67.98
N ALA A 1096 10.30 -22.86 68.41
CA ALA A 1096 10.76 -23.56 69.60
C ALA A 1096 10.26 -22.84 70.86
N GLY A 1097 9.02 -23.14 71.27
CA GLY A 1097 8.36 -22.58 72.45
C GLY A 1097 8.89 -23.14 73.77
N THR A 1098 10.17 -22.94 74.08
CA THR A 1098 10.81 -23.35 75.34
C THR A 1098 11.46 -22.16 76.06
N THR A 1099 10.63 -21.20 76.47
CA THR A 1099 11.02 -20.15 77.43
C THR A 1099 11.11 -20.74 78.84
N SER A 1100 12.32 -20.81 79.39
CA SER A 1100 12.56 -21.06 80.82
C SER A 1100 12.01 -19.91 81.68
N GLY A 1101 11.34 -20.20 82.81
CA GLY A 1101 10.62 -19.15 83.54
C GLY A 1101 9.97 -19.50 84.89
N LYS A 1102 10.67 -20.26 85.76
CA LYS A 1102 10.23 -20.79 87.08
C LYS A 1102 9.34 -22.03 87.03
#